data_AF-A0ABD2AA68-F1
#
_entry.id   AF-A0ABD2AA68-F1
#
_cell.length_a   1.000
_cell.length_b   1.000
_cell.length_c   1.000
_cell.angle_alpha   90.00
_cell.angle_beta   90.00
_cell.angle_gamma   90.00
#
_symmetry.space_group_name_H-M   'P 1'
#
loop_
_entity.id
_entity.type
_entity.pdbx_description
1 polymer ?
#
loop_
_entity_poly.entity_id
_entity_poly.type
_entity_poly.pdbx_seq_one_letter_code
_entity_poly.pdbx_strand_id
1 'polypeptide(L)'
;MAEISEMQSKDIGQAVITEQERELAQNALFEFQKGSYTSCLNYLNKLETLRPKDLKVMHNKVVVEYYKSDLKKTELMRKSLNAICGQMSTTDLGDAIDDVEKCVMRYNQAVLLYHTGQYTAALQIMNRLFAYIEPMEENLAHKVCLLLIELHIITEQPDAALSLINYIESQFISTDNSKIASVDKEGVMKVVKEQKEQKKDNNDTVTDLFKMKLLKCKARIYLLTHQLKLCKREWKTLVSLGTPINISTLCLKANLEYLKGNYKKAIKLLNSLTTENLDFKSCGKFSAVLYYNNMACIHLAMGKPNLACFYLQKALQENKSAVESVQIKDTDPLSSQSLYTLGGNKHYELMYSLGISYLHAGQASKAFDCFTEAAQRLHNSPKLWLRMAECCIYCHKPTNEVDFNIPKRRKDLVQKVIGSGMHRKIVLTSSLSKDTKYHTEGLSYAIPQPTLEFALLCLKNALFLLPNNSELNLSMTTITNPQTVSLALTPGHNLSIKIFNSQNSTLISQAMMIEALNLKINVLAASAYVSLCLGDYIVALEHAKALLNLNKVPGAYRMLGNLYAAESLIFMDKINEAIEYLKPENIQDLNTFVSIPEIQDKDKEKIEEVVLKPVKAWYPTTIPTGVAVLRYNLAVAYAIRGELDKSGETLKQVWLSKGADCDVPIHVIMLALYIELQLGHADISKSIIKQHCPQYR
;
A
#
# COMPACT_ATOMS: atom_id res chain seq x y z
N MET A 1 11.21 -24.08 -76.49
CA MET A 1 9.97 -23.26 -76.40
C MET A 1 9.45 -23.37 -74.98
N ALA A 2 8.95 -22.25 -74.46
CA ALA A 2 8.51 -21.98 -73.09
C ALA A 2 9.63 -21.59 -72.11
N GLU A 3 9.99 -20.31 -72.19
CA GLU A 3 10.65 -19.52 -71.15
C GLU A 3 9.83 -19.50 -69.87
N ILE A 4 10.54 -19.66 -68.75
CA ILE A 4 10.06 -19.49 -67.39
C ILE A 4 10.05 -17.98 -67.11
N SER A 5 8.85 -17.40 -67.01
CA SER A 5 8.67 -16.00 -66.62
C SER A 5 8.80 -15.87 -65.10
N GLU A 6 9.88 -15.22 -64.69
CA GLU A 6 10.03 -14.56 -63.39
C GLU A 6 8.86 -13.57 -63.18
N MET A 7 7.97 -13.87 -62.22
CA MET A 7 7.11 -12.85 -61.64
C MET A 7 7.94 -12.07 -60.60
N GLN A 8 8.50 -10.97 -61.08
CA GLN A 8 9.12 -9.93 -60.26
C GLN A 8 8.19 -9.49 -59.13
N SER A 9 8.72 -9.58 -57.91
CA SER A 9 8.28 -8.86 -56.72
C SER A 9 8.23 -7.35 -57.02
N LYS A 10 7.02 -6.82 -57.23
CA LYS A 10 6.80 -5.38 -57.37
C LYS A 10 6.69 -4.73 -56.00
N ASP A 11 7.67 -3.88 -55.74
CA ASP A 11 7.76 -2.75 -54.82
C ASP A 11 6.55 -2.41 -53.96
N ILE A 12 6.83 -2.33 -52.65
CA ILE A 12 6.05 -1.63 -51.63
C ILE A 12 6.18 -0.12 -51.89
N GLY A 13 5.44 0.39 -52.86
CA GLY A 13 5.26 1.82 -53.07
C GLY A 13 4.21 2.37 -52.11
N GLN A 14 4.53 3.43 -51.36
CA GLN A 14 3.55 4.20 -50.58
C GLN A 14 2.33 4.51 -51.45
N ALA A 15 1.17 3.95 -51.10
CA ALA A 15 -0.05 4.13 -51.86
C ALA A 15 -0.46 5.61 -51.80
N VAL A 16 -0.40 6.29 -52.95
CA VAL A 16 -0.78 7.70 -53.08
C VAL A 16 -2.23 7.86 -52.60
N ILE A 17 -2.44 8.71 -51.59
CA ILE A 17 -3.76 9.00 -51.02
C ILE A 17 -4.50 9.92 -51.99
N THR A 18 -5.65 9.47 -52.49
CA THR A 18 -6.49 10.25 -53.41
C THR A 18 -7.21 11.38 -52.69
N GLU A 19 -7.59 12.45 -53.40
CA GLU A 19 -8.36 13.56 -52.80
C GLU A 19 -9.69 13.08 -52.21
N GLN A 20 -10.35 12.15 -52.91
CA GLN A 20 -11.60 11.53 -52.45
C GLN A 20 -11.43 10.78 -51.12
N GLU A 21 -10.35 10.01 -50.95
CA GLU A 21 -10.05 9.33 -49.68
C GLU A 21 -9.77 10.35 -48.55
N ARG A 22 -9.10 11.46 -48.86
CA ARG A 22 -8.80 12.53 -47.90
C ARG A 22 -10.08 13.24 -47.44
N GLU A 23 -10.96 13.60 -48.37
CA GLU A 23 -12.25 14.20 -48.06
C GLU A 23 -13.12 13.25 -47.22
N LEU A 24 -13.19 11.96 -47.58
CA LEU A 24 -13.93 10.97 -46.79
C LEU A 24 -13.38 10.83 -45.37
N ALA A 25 -12.06 10.82 -45.20
CA ALA A 25 -11.42 10.76 -43.89
C ALA A 25 -11.65 12.04 -43.06
N GLN A 26 -11.59 13.23 -43.66
CA GLN A 26 -11.88 14.50 -43.00
C GLN A 26 -13.35 14.59 -42.56
N ASN A 27 -14.28 14.17 -43.42
CA ASN A 27 -15.71 14.13 -43.11
C ASN A 27 -16.00 13.12 -41.98
N ALA A 28 -15.34 11.96 -41.99
CA ALA A 28 -15.46 10.98 -40.91
C ALA A 28 -14.95 11.57 -39.57
N LEU A 29 -13.81 12.26 -39.58
CA LEU A 29 -13.26 12.92 -38.38
C LEU A 29 -14.19 14.03 -37.85
N PHE A 30 -14.74 14.85 -38.74
CA PHE A 30 -15.68 15.91 -38.37
C PHE A 30 -16.96 15.36 -37.72
N GLU A 31 -17.58 14.34 -38.33
CA GLU A 31 -18.76 13.69 -37.77
C GLU A 31 -18.48 13.00 -36.43
N PHE A 32 -17.26 12.43 -36.27
CA PHE A 32 -16.83 11.86 -34.99
C PHE A 32 -16.72 12.94 -33.90
N GLN A 33 -16.09 14.08 -34.20
CA GLN A 33 -15.96 15.20 -33.26
C GLN A 33 -17.33 15.79 -32.86
N LYS A 34 -18.33 15.72 -33.74
CA LYS A 34 -19.71 16.13 -33.48
C LYS A 34 -20.51 15.12 -32.66
N GLY A 35 -20.00 13.91 -32.42
CA GLY A 35 -20.71 12.81 -31.75
C GLY A 35 -21.72 12.07 -32.66
N SER A 36 -21.67 12.30 -33.96
CA SER A 36 -22.57 11.73 -34.97
C SER A 36 -22.01 10.39 -35.49
N TYR A 37 -22.01 9.38 -34.62
CA TYR A 37 -21.31 8.11 -34.88
C TYR A 37 -21.88 7.29 -36.04
N THR A 38 -23.20 7.36 -36.29
CA THR A 38 -23.83 6.67 -37.42
C THR A 38 -23.36 7.22 -38.76
N SER A 39 -23.27 8.55 -38.87
CA SER A 39 -22.79 9.22 -40.09
C SER A 39 -21.30 9.00 -40.29
N CYS A 40 -20.51 9.07 -39.22
CA CYS A 40 -19.09 8.72 -39.23
C CYS A 40 -18.85 7.30 -39.78
N LEU A 41 -19.64 6.32 -39.31
CA LEU A 41 -19.52 4.92 -39.73
C LEU A 41 -19.86 4.73 -41.23
N ASN A 42 -20.82 5.49 -41.77
CA ASN A 42 -21.12 5.47 -43.20
C ASN A 42 -19.96 5.96 -44.06
N TYR A 43 -19.26 7.02 -43.63
CA TYR A 43 -18.06 7.50 -44.32
C TYR A 43 -16.89 6.49 -44.22
N LEU A 44 -16.71 5.85 -43.06
CA LEU A 44 -15.68 4.82 -42.86
C LEU A 44 -15.95 3.56 -43.69
N ASN A 45 -17.22 3.13 -43.84
CA ASN A 45 -17.56 2.01 -44.72
C ASN A 45 -17.24 2.31 -46.18
N LYS A 46 -17.50 3.55 -46.66
CA LYS A 46 -17.08 3.97 -48.01
C LYS A 46 -15.56 3.94 -48.15
N LEU A 47 -14.83 4.38 -47.13
CA LEU A 47 -13.37 4.36 -47.12
C LEU A 47 -12.80 2.92 -47.10
N GLU A 48 -13.45 2.00 -46.38
CA GLU A 48 -13.10 0.56 -46.36
C GLU A 48 -13.29 -0.10 -47.72
N THR A 49 -14.32 0.28 -48.49
CA THR A 49 -14.47 -0.23 -49.88
C THR A 49 -13.33 0.21 -50.79
N LEU A 50 -12.74 1.37 -50.55
CA LEU A 50 -11.58 1.88 -51.30
C LEU A 50 -10.26 1.27 -50.77
N ARG A 51 -10.16 1.03 -49.46
CA ARG A 51 -8.99 0.46 -48.80
C ARG A 51 -9.34 -0.67 -47.81
N PRO A 52 -9.61 -1.90 -48.30
CA PRO A 52 -10.08 -3.00 -47.45
C PRO A 52 -9.01 -3.60 -46.53
N LYS A 53 -7.72 -3.34 -46.78
CA LYS A 53 -6.59 -3.86 -45.98
C LYS A 53 -5.97 -2.80 -45.06
N ASP A 54 -6.51 -1.59 -45.01
CA ASP A 54 -5.95 -0.49 -44.21
C ASP A 54 -6.31 -0.67 -42.72
N LEU A 55 -5.28 -0.89 -41.90
CA LEU A 55 -5.42 -1.10 -40.46
C LEU A 55 -6.01 0.12 -39.74
N LYS A 56 -5.74 1.35 -40.21
CA LYS A 56 -6.24 2.60 -39.59
C LYS A 56 -7.74 2.75 -39.82
N VAL A 57 -8.22 2.38 -41.01
CA VAL A 57 -9.66 2.38 -41.33
C VAL A 57 -10.40 1.34 -40.49
N MET A 58 -9.87 0.11 -40.41
CA MET A 58 -10.45 -0.96 -39.58
C MET A 58 -10.46 -0.57 -38.09
N HIS A 59 -9.36 -0.03 -37.58
CA HIS A 59 -9.27 0.46 -36.20
C HIS A 59 -10.29 1.57 -35.92
N ASN A 60 -10.37 2.59 -36.77
CA ASN A 60 -11.28 3.72 -36.56
C ASN A 60 -12.74 3.26 -36.58
N LYS A 61 -13.11 2.30 -37.43
CA LYS A 61 -14.45 1.71 -37.44
C LYS A 61 -14.79 1.01 -36.13
N VAL A 62 -13.84 0.24 -35.60
CA VAL A 62 -13.96 -0.43 -34.29
C VAL A 62 -14.11 0.58 -33.16
N VAL A 63 -13.34 1.68 -33.16
CA VAL A 63 -13.48 2.79 -32.20
C VAL A 63 -14.85 3.44 -32.30
N VAL A 64 -15.32 3.77 -33.51
CA VAL A 64 -16.63 4.42 -33.73
C VAL A 64 -17.79 3.54 -33.27
N GLU A 65 -17.76 2.24 -33.58
CA GLU A 65 -18.73 1.26 -33.06
C GLU A 65 -18.75 1.24 -31.53
N TYR A 66 -17.58 1.34 -30.90
CA TYR A 66 -17.47 1.37 -29.45
C TYR A 66 -18.07 2.64 -28.85
N TYR A 67 -17.76 3.82 -29.41
CA TYR A 67 -18.37 5.09 -28.99
C TYR A 67 -19.89 5.14 -29.26
N LYS A 68 -20.36 4.57 -30.39
CA LYS A 68 -21.79 4.43 -30.71
C LYS A 68 -22.54 3.58 -29.68
N SER A 69 -21.85 2.65 -29.03
CA SER A 69 -22.41 1.83 -27.96
C SER A 69 -22.34 2.48 -26.56
N ASP A 70 -22.01 3.76 -26.45
CA ASP A 70 -21.71 4.46 -25.19
C ASP A 70 -20.53 3.84 -24.42
N LEU A 71 -19.53 3.33 -25.16
CA LEU A 71 -18.37 2.60 -24.61
C LEU A 71 -18.76 1.33 -23.84
N LYS A 72 -19.86 0.68 -24.26
CA LYS A 72 -20.28 -0.64 -23.78
C LYS A 72 -19.68 -1.73 -24.68
N LYS A 73 -19.82 -3.02 -24.34
CA LYS A 73 -19.24 -4.16 -25.10
C LYS A 73 -17.70 -4.16 -25.18
N THR A 74 -17.04 -3.87 -24.06
CA THR A 74 -15.56 -3.81 -23.96
C THR A 74 -14.85 -5.11 -24.39
N GLU A 75 -15.47 -6.28 -24.19
CA GLU A 75 -14.95 -7.57 -24.66
C GLU A 75 -14.85 -7.65 -26.20
N LEU A 76 -15.86 -7.14 -26.90
CA LEU A 76 -15.88 -7.12 -28.36
C LEU A 76 -14.80 -6.19 -28.89
N MET A 77 -14.67 -4.99 -28.29
CA MET A 77 -13.59 -4.06 -28.60
C MET A 77 -12.21 -4.71 -28.42
N ARG A 78 -12.00 -5.43 -27.31
CA ARG A 78 -10.73 -6.11 -27.02
C ARG A 78 -10.40 -7.18 -28.07
N LYS A 79 -11.38 -8.03 -28.42
CA LYS A 79 -11.19 -9.07 -29.45
C LYS A 79 -10.86 -8.47 -30.81
N SER A 80 -11.57 -7.41 -31.21
CA SER A 80 -11.31 -6.71 -32.46
C SER A 80 -9.93 -6.03 -32.48
N LEU A 81 -9.52 -5.37 -31.40
CA LEU A 81 -8.17 -4.77 -31.31
C LEU A 81 -7.08 -5.85 -31.35
N ASN A 82 -7.25 -6.98 -30.66
CA ASN A 82 -6.28 -8.08 -30.71
C ASN A 82 -6.17 -8.66 -32.13
N ALA A 83 -7.27 -8.74 -32.88
CA ALA A 83 -7.27 -9.20 -34.26
C ALA A 83 -6.55 -8.23 -35.21
N ILE A 84 -6.69 -6.91 -35.00
CA ILE A 84 -6.01 -5.88 -35.80
C ILE A 84 -4.51 -5.80 -35.46
N CYS A 85 -4.17 -5.87 -34.18
CA CYS A 85 -2.81 -5.69 -33.68
C CYS A 85 -1.92 -6.94 -33.76
N GLY A 86 -2.50 -8.14 -33.87
CA GLY A 86 -1.79 -9.41 -33.77
C GLY A 86 -1.26 -9.75 -32.37
N GLN A 87 -0.63 -10.91 -32.21
CA GLN A 87 0.15 -11.23 -31.00
C GLN A 87 1.47 -10.44 -30.99
N MET A 88 1.95 -10.10 -29.79
CA MET A 88 3.24 -9.43 -29.64
C MET A 88 4.38 -10.43 -29.87
N SER A 89 4.98 -10.41 -31.06
CA SER A 89 6.23 -11.11 -31.34
C SER A 89 7.34 -10.60 -30.42
N THR A 90 8.24 -11.49 -29.99
CA THR A 90 9.38 -11.19 -29.11
C THR A 90 10.70 -11.04 -29.85
N THR A 91 10.70 -11.03 -31.19
CA THR A 91 11.95 -11.19 -31.95
C THR A 91 11.90 -10.47 -33.31
N ASP A 92 12.96 -9.70 -33.55
CA ASP A 92 13.55 -9.21 -34.80
C ASP A 92 13.21 -7.83 -35.42
N LEU A 93 14.30 -7.15 -35.78
CA LEU A 93 14.51 -5.79 -36.29
C LEU A 93 13.80 -5.44 -37.62
N GLY A 94 12.99 -6.34 -38.19
CA GLY A 94 12.30 -6.12 -39.47
C GLY A 94 10.99 -5.32 -39.38
N ASP A 95 10.38 -5.28 -38.19
CA ASP A 95 9.01 -4.79 -37.98
C ASP A 95 8.90 -3.31 -37.53
N ALA A 96 10.01 -2.57 -37.49
CA ALA A 96 10.06 -1.23 -36.87
C ALA A 96 9.10 -0.19 -37.49
N ILE A 97 8.80 -0.29 -38.79
CA ILE A 97 7.87 0.63 -39.47
C ILE A 97 6.40 0.23 -39.20
N ASP A 98 6.11 -1.08 -39.19
CA ASP A 98 4.77 -1.62 -38.90
C ASP A 98 4.38 -1.40 -37.42
N ASP A 99 5.35 -1.42 -36.51
CA ASP A 99 5.15 -1.11 -35.10
C ASP A 99 4.82 0.37 -34.85
N VAL A 100 5.38 1.31 -35.63
CA VAL A 100 5.03 2.74 -35.53
C VAL A 100 3.58 2.99 -35.97
N GLU A 101 3.13 2.34 -37.04
CA GLU A 101 1.73 2.49 -37.52
C GLU A 101 0.70 1.92 -36.53
N LYS A 102 1.09 0.94 -35.71
CA LYS A 102 0.24 0.29 -34.70
C LYS A 102 0.25 0.97 -33.33
N CYS A 103 1.05 2.03 -33.13
CA CYS A 103 1.22 2.66 -31.82
C CYS A 103 -0.09 3.15 -31.19
N VAL A 104 -0.97 3.79 -31.97
CA VAL A 104 -2.30 4.25 -31.50
C VAL A 104 -3.19 3.07 -31.07
N MET A 105 -3.15 1.98 -31.84
CA MET A 105 -3.98 0.80 -31.60
C MET A 105 -3.54 0.08 -30.33
N ARG A 106 -2.22 -0.07 -30.15
CA ARG A 106 -1.60 -0.63 -28.94
C ARG A 106 -1.84 0.26 -27.71
N TYR A 107 -1.82 1.59 -27.87
CA TYR A 107 -2.20 2.51 -26.79
C TYR A 107 -3.66 2.29 -26.37
N ASN A 108 -4.60 2.19 -27.31
CA ASN A 108 -5.99 1.91 -27.00
C ASN A 108 -6.17 0.53 -26.31
N GLN A 109 -5.40 -0.49 -26.72
CA GLN A 109 -5.37 -1.78 -26.03
C GLN A 109 -4.90 -1.64 -24.58
N ALA A 110 -3.85 -0.86 -24.32
CA ALA A 110 -3.36 -0.58 -22.97
C ALA A 110 -4.40 0.17 -22.11
N VAL A 111 -5.14 1.12 -22.69
CA VAL A 111 -6.25 1.82 -22.02
C VAL A 111 -7.37 0.86 -21.59
N LEU A 112 -7.73 -0.10 -22.45
CA LEU A 112 -8.72 -1.12 -22.07
C LEU A 112 -8.21 -2.02 -20.95
N LEU A 113 -6.94 -2.44 -21.00
CA LEU A 113 -6.31 -3.24 -19.95
C LEU A 113 -6.26 -2.48 -18.62
N TYR A 114 -5.97 -1.18 -18.66
CA TYR A 114 -5.99 -0.30 -17.50
C TYR A 114 -7.38 -0.28 -16.82
N HIS A 115 -8.44 -0.02 -17.58
CA HIS A 115 -9.80 0.04 -17.03
C HIS A 115 -10.35 -1.33 -16.59
N THR A 116 -9.81 -2.43 -17.14
CA THR A 116 -10.18 -3.80 -16.71
C THR A 116 -9.33 -4.31 -15.53
N GLY A 117 -8.39 -3.52 -15.03
CA GLY A 117 -7.54 -3.87 -13.89
C GLY A 117 -6.34 -4.77 -14.22
N GLN A 118 -6.08 -5.03 -15.49
CA GLN A 118 -4.95 -5.85 -15.96
C GLN A 118 -3.67 -4.99 -16.09
N TYR A 119 -3.23 -4.42 -14.97
CA TYR A 119 -2.16 -3.42 -14.96
C TYR A 119 -0.80 -3.95 -15.45
N THR A 120 -0.47 -5.21 -15.17
CA THR A 120 0.79 -5.83 -15.61
C THR A 120 0.86 -5.98 -17.13
N ALA A 121 -0.23 -6.45 -17.75
CA ALA A 121 -0.34 -6.53 -19.20
C ALA A 121 -0.33 -5.14 -19.86
N ALA A 122 -1.01 -4.15 -19.26
CA ALA A 122 -0.95 -2.77 -19.72
C ALA A 122 0.49 -2.22 -19.66
N LEU A 123 1.21 -2.46 -18.56
CA LEU A 123 2.59 -2.00 -18.37
C LEU A 123 3.54 -2.58 -19.43
N GLN A 124 3.38 -3.86 -19.80
CA GLN A 124 4.17 -4.50 -20.86
C GLN A 124 3.99 -3.79 -22.21
N ILE A 125 2.76 -3.44 -22.57
CA ILE A 125 2.47 -2.71 -23.82
C ILE A 125 3.07 -1.29 -23.76
N MET A 126 2.85 -0.60 -22.64
CA MET A 126 3.29 0.79 -22.48
C MET A 126 4.81 0.96 -22.47
N ASN A 127 5.54 0.04 -21.84
CA ASN A 127 7.01 0.05 -21.87
C ASN A 127 7.57 -0.09 -23.29
N ARG A 128 6.93 -0.91 -24.14
CA ARG A 128 7.32 -1.03 -25.54
C ARG A 128 7.00 0.23 -26.32
N LEU A 129 5.80 0.80 -26.14
CA LEU A 129 5.43 2.07 -26.80
C LEU A 129 6.37 3.22 -26.43
N PHE A 130 6.82 3.27 -25.18
CA PHE A 130 7.75 4.29 -24.73
C PHE A 130 9.12 4.20 -25.44
N ALA A 131 9.54 3.01 -25.90
CA ALA A 131 10.77 2.87 -26.68
C ALA A 131 10.70 3.57 -28.05
N TYR A 132 9.50 3.83 -28.56
CA TYR A 132 9.25 4.52 -29.82
C TYR A 132 8.73 5.95 -29.62
N ILE A 133 9.00 6.57 -28.48
CA ILE A 133 8.43 7.89 -28.13
C ILE A 133 8.90 9.02 -29.05
N GLU A 134 10.15 8.97 -29.55
CA GLU A 134 10.74 10.03 -30.40
C GLU A 134 10.02 10.22 -31.75
N PRO A 135 9.69 9.16 -32.53
CA PRO A 135 8.95 9.30 -33.79
C PRO A 135 7.44 9.54 -33.63
N MET A 136 6.89 9.57 -32.41
CA MET A 136 5.45 9.72 -32.18
C MET A 136 4.96 11.17 -32.31
N GLU A 137 3.69 11.33 -32.69
CA GLU A 137 3.00 12.61 -32.56
C GLU A 137 2.99 13.06 -31.08
N GLU A 138 3.30 14.33 -30.84
CA GLU A 138 3.44 14.95 -29.51
C GLU A 138 2.24 14.64 -28.57
N ASN A 139 1.01 14.74 -29.07
CA ASN A 139 -0.20 14.44 -28.29
C ASN A 139 -0.29 12.97 -27.85
N LEU A 140 0.14 12.04 -28.71
CA LEU A 140 0.18 10.62 -28.38
C LEU A 140 1.30 10.35 -27.39
N ALA A 141 2.48 10.94 -27.59
CA ALA A 141 3.61 10.83 -26.68
C ALA A 141 3.24 11.30 -25.26
N HIS A 142 2.59 12.46 -25.13
CA HIS A 142 2.06 12.96 -23.86
C HIS A 142 1.10 11.96 -23.18
N LYS A 143 0.18 11.36 -23.94
CA LYS A 143 -0.76 10.36 -23.42
C LYS A 143 -0.05 9.08 -22.98
N VAL A 144 0.93 8.62 -23.76
CA VAL A 144 1.75 7.43 -23.45
C VAL A 144 2.48 7.62 -22.13
N CYS A 145 3.17 8.76 -21.98
CA CYS A 145 3.88 9.14 -20.77
C CYS A 145 2.96 9.19 -19.54
N LEU A 146 1.80 9.85 -19.63
CA LEU A 146 0.86 9.96 -18.50
C LEU A 146 0.31 8.61 -18.06
N LEU A 147 -0.08 7.75 -19.01
CA LEU A 147 -0.59 6.41 -18.68
C LEU A 147 0.50 5.53 -18.09
N LEU A 148 1.74 5.61 -18.60
CA LEU A 148 2.86 4.86 -18.04
C LEU A 148 3.19 5.30 -16.60
N ILE A 149 3.19 6.62 -16.33
CA ILE A 149 3.34 7.15 -14.96
C ILE A 149 2.22 6.62 -14.05
N GLU A 150 0.97 6.66 -14.51
CA GLU A 150 -0.17 6.18 -13.71
C GLU A 150 -0.07 4.68 -13.41
N LEU A 151 0.36 3.87 -14.39
CA LEU A 151 0.58 2.44 -14.20
C LEU A 151 1.66 2.19 -13.14
N HIS A 152 2.80 2.87 -13.21
CA HIS A 152 3.84 2.76 -12.18
C HIS A 152 3.35 3.19 -10.79
N ILE A 153 2.52 4.22 -10.69
CA ILE A 153 1.91 4.63 -9.41
C ILE A 153 0.98 3.54 -8.86
N ILE A 154 0.14 2.92 -9.71
CA ILE A 154 -0.81 1.88 -9.28
C ILE A 154 -0.10 0.58 -8.92
N THR A 155 0.99 0.23 -9.62
CA THR A 155 1.78 -0.98 -9.34
C THR A 155 2.81 -0.77 -8.21
N GLU A 156 2.66 0.28 -7.40
CA GLU A 156 3.55 0.61 -6.26
C GLU A 156 5.05 0.75 -6.67
N GLN A 157 5.33 1.42 -7.79
CA GLN A 157 6.68 1.71 -8.29
C GLN A 157 6.93 3.23 -8.41
N PRO A 158 6.90 3.99 -7.31
CA PRO A 158 7.00 5.46 -7.34
C PRO A 158 8.36 5.98 -7.84
N ASP A 159 9.46 5.26 -7.59
CA ASP A 159 10.80 5.70 -8.00
C ASP A 159 10.98 5.62 -9.52
N ALA A 160 10.51 4.55 -10.15
CA ALA A 160 10.45 4.42 -11.60
C ALA A 160 9.59 5.53 -12.22
N ALA A 161 8.42 5.81 -11.61
CA ALA A 161 7.55 6.90 -12.03
C ALA A 161 8.25 8.27 -11.91
N LEU A 162 9.01 8.51 -10.84
CA LEU A 162 9.71 9.77 -10.62
C LEU A 162 10.86 9.96 -11.62
N SER A 163 11.63 8.90 -11.89
CA SER A 163 12.69 8.93 -12.92
C SER A 163 12.11 9.21 -14.31
N LEU A 164 10.96 8.61 -14.63
CA LEU A 164 10.25 8.89 -15.87
C LEU A 164 9.77 10.34 -15.96
N ILE A 165 9.22 10.90 -14.88
CA ILE A 165 8.83 12.32 -14.82
C ILE A 165 10.04 13.23 -15.06
N ASN A 166 11.17 12.97 -14.41
CA ASN A 166 12.38 13.78 -14.57
C ASN A 166 12.92 13.70 -16.02
N TYR A 167 12.87 12.52 -16.63
CA TYR A 167 13.19 12.35 -18.05
C TYR A 167 12.27 13.19 -18.94
N ILE A 168 10.95 13.14 -18.71
CA ILE A 168 9.97 13.93 -19.47
C ILE A 168 10.22 15.43 -19.31
N GLU A 169 10.51 15.91 -18.09
CA GLU A 169 10.86 17.31 -17.85
C GLU A 169 12.14 17.72 -18.60
N SER A 170 13.14 16.84 -18.69
CA SER A 170 14.36 17.11 -19.44
C SER A 170 14.18 17.11 -20.96
N GLN A 171 13.30 16.26 -21.51
CA GLN A 171 13.14 16.08 -22.96
C GLN A 171 12.05 16.95 -23.57
N PHE A 172 10.93 17.14 -22.86
CA PHE A 172 9.74 17.82 -23.40
C PHE A 172 9.58 19.26 -22.87
N ILE A 173 10.26 19.65 -21.78
CA ILE A 173 10.06 20.96 -21.13
C ILE A 173 11.32 21.84 -21.20
N SER A 174 12.51 21.29 -21.46
CA SER A 174 13.79 22.02 -21.39
C SER A 174 14.26 22.71 -22.68
N THR A 175 13.35 23.20 -23.51
CA THR A 175 13.70 23.96 -24.74
C THR A 175 13.37 25.45 -24.70
N ASP A 176 12.86 26.02 -23.60
CA ASP A 176 12.44 27.45 -23.58
C ASP A 176 12.98 28.33 -22.44
N ASN A 177 13.85 27.83 -21.56
CA ASN A 177 14.39 28.65 -20.45
C ASN A 177 15.81 29.20 -20.64
N SER A 178 16.40 29.13 -21.83
CA SER A 178 17.66 29.82 -22.13
C SER A 178 17.44 31.23 -22.68
N LYS A 179 16.77 32.11 -21.92
CA LYS A 179 16.91 33.57 -22.07
C LYS A 179 16.98 34.23 -20.70
N ILE A 180 18.00 33.84 -19.94
CA ILE A 180 18.50 34.66 -18.83
C ILE A 180 19.68 35.46 -19.39
N ALA A 181 19.41 36.76 -19.58
CA ALA A 181 20.33 37.90 -19.55
C ALA A 181 21.73 37.72 -20.18
N SER A 182 21.89 38.16 -21.42
CA SER A 182 23.12 38.82 -21.85
C SER A 182 22.88 40.33 -21.84
N VAL A 183 23.45 41.02 -20.86
CA VAL A 183 23.51 42.48 -20.83
C VAL A 183 24.53 42.94 -21.87
N ASP A 184 24.12 43.88 -22.72
CA ASP A 184 24.86 44.42 -23.85
C ASP A 184 26.22 45.04 -23.46
N LYS A 185 27.16 45.00 -24.42
CA LYS A 185 28.02 46.15 -24.69
C LYS A 185 27.89 46.52 -26.17
N GLU A 186 27.64 47.81 -26.36
CA GLU A 186 27.66 48.60 -27.58
C GLU A 186 26.39 48.55 -28.45
N GLY A 187 25.72 49.71 -28.46
CA GLY A 187 24.40 49.90 -29.02
C GLY A 187 24.37 50.01 -30.54
N VAL A 188 23.21 49.70 -31.09
CA VAL A 188 22.38 50.58 -31.93
C VAL A 188 21.04 49.84 -32.13
N MET A 189 19.95 50.52 -31.81
CA MET A 189 18.58 50.08 -32.07
C MET A 189 18.35 49.87 -33.57
N LYS A 190 17.86 48.69 -33.96
CA LYS A 190 17.01 48.53 -35.15
C LYS A 190 15.71 47.84 -34.75
N VAL A 191 14.66 48.64 -34.72
CA VAL A 191 13.26 48.20 -34.68
C VAL A 191 12.97 47.48 -36.01
N VAL A 192 12.75 46.17 -35.97
CA VAL A 192 12.08 45.47 -37.06
C VAL A 192 10.71 45.05 -36.55
N LYS A 193 9.70 45.69 -37.12
CA LYS A 193 8.28 45.47 -36.86
C LYS A 193 7.89 44.02 -37.15
N GLU A 194 6.95 43.58 -36.33
CA GLU A 194 6.15 42.36 -36.43
C GLU A 194 5.61 42.11 -37.84
N GLN A 195 5.58 40.83 -38.22
CA GLN A 195 4.45 40.22 -38.92
C GLN A 195 4.61 38.68 -38.86
N LYS A 196 3.96 38.06 -37.87
CA LYS A 196 3.54 36.65 -37.93
C LYS A 196 2.22 36.54 -37.17
N GLU A 197 1.15 36.86 -37.88
CA GLU A 197 -0.21 36.55 -37.46
C GLU A 197 -0.45 35.03 -37.48
N GLN A 198 -1.12 34.58 -36.41
CA GLN A 198 -2.12 33.51 -36.37
C GLN A 198 -1.67 32.09 -36.70
N LYS A 199 -0.94 31.44 -35.77
CA LYS A 199 -1.00 29.97 -35.54
C LYS A 199 -0.35 29.51 -34.22
N LYS A 200 -0.37 30.33 -33.17
CA LYS A 200 0.47 30.12 -31.96
C LYS A 200 -0.29 29.74 -30.66
N ASP A 201 -1.61 29.88 -30.58
CA ASP A 201 -2.30 29.79 -29.28
C ASP A 201 -2.65 28.35 -28.80
N ASN A 202 -2.84 27.39 -29.72
CA ASN A 202 -3.30 26.04 -29.33
C ASN A 202 -2.21 25.12 -28.76
N ASN A 203 -0.97 25.23 -29.24
CA ASN A 203 0.12 24.35 -28.79
C ASN A 203 0.57 24.69 -27.35
N ASP A 204 0.65 25.98 -27.01
CA ASP A 204 1.06 26.43 -25.67
C ASP A 204 0.05 25.98 -24.61
N THR A 205 -1.25 26.03 -24.92
CA THR A 205 -2.33 25.61 -24.00
C THR A 205 -2.31 24.10 -23.72
N VAL A 206 -2.05 23.27 -24.74
CA VAL A 206 -1.97 21.80 -24.59
C VAL A 206 -0.75 21.40 -23.76
N THR A 207 0.38 22.04 -24.02
CA THR A 207 1.63 21.81 -23.30
C THR A 207 1.54 22.24 -21.84
N ASP A 208 0.84 23.34 -21.55
CA ASP A 208 0.60 23.77 -20.17
C ASP A 208 -0.35 22.84 -19.42
N LEU A 209 -1.41 22.34 -20.06
CA LEU A 209 -2.28 21.31 -19.48
C LEU A 209 -1.52 20.00 -19.19
N PHE A 210 -0.57 19.62 -20.05
CA PHE A 210 0.30 18.48 -19.84
C PHE A 210 1.22 18.68 -18.63
N LYS A 211 1.91 19.82 -18.54
CA LYS A 211 2.75 20.19 -17.38
C LYS A 211 1.95 20.14 -16.07
N MET A 212 0.72 20.64 -16.05
CA MET A 212 -0.13 20.61 -14.86
C MET A 212 -0.49 19.18 -14.44
N LYS A 213 -0.78 18.28 -15.39
CA LYS A 213 -1.02 16.85 -15.10
C LYS A 213 0.25 16.17 -14.57
N LEU A 214 1.42 16.50 -15.11
CA LEU A 214 2.70 15.99 -14.67
C LEU A 214 2.99 16.40 -13.21
N LEU A 215 2.79 17.68 -12.88
CA LEU A 215 2.92 18.20 -11.51
C LEU A 215 1.98 17.51 -10.52
N LYS A 216 0.73 17.21 -10.93
CA LYS A 216 -0.21 16.44 -10.10
C LYS A 216 0.29 15.02 -9.84
N CYS A 217 0.85 14.35 -10.85
CA CYS A 217 1.44 13.01 -10.70
C CYS A 217 2.67 13.04 -9.78
N LYS A 218 3.54 14.03 -9.97
CA LYS A 218 4.72 14.26 -9.12
C LYS A 218 4.33 14.51 -7.66
N ALA A 219 3.31 15.34 -7.43
CA ALA A 219 2.77 15.57 -6.09
C ALA A 219 2.20 14.29 -5.45
N ARG A 220 1.52 13.43 -6.22
CA ARG A 220 1.06 12.11 -5.74
C ARG A 220 2.21 11.20 -5.33
N ILE A 221 3.26 11.13 -6.15
CA ILE A 221 4.46 10.35 -5.85
C ILE A 221 5.10 10.84 -4.55
N TYR A 222 5.25 12.15 -4.37
CA TYR A 222 5.80 12.70 -3.12
C TYR A 222 4.91 12.45 -1.89
N LEU A 223 3.59 12.36 -2.05
CA LEU A 223 2.71 11.94 -0.96
C LEU A 223 2.91 10.45 -0.63
N LEU A 224 3.05 9.58 -1.64
CA LEU A 224 3.29 8.15 -1.46
C LEU A 224 4.65 7.85 -0.80
N THR A 225 5.68 8.61 -1.16
CA THR A 225 7.03 8.47 -0.60
C THR A 225 7.26 9.30 0.68
N HIS A 226 6.19 9.89 1.24
CA HIS A 226 6.23 10.74 2.44
C HIS A 226 7.18 11.97 2.35
N GLN A 227 7.46 12.47 1.14
CA GLN A 227 8.30 13.66 0.90
C GLN A 227 7.50 14.97 0.94
N LEU A 228 6.96 15.31 2.12
CA LEU A 228 5.98 16.40 2.30
C LEU A 228 6.49 17.80 1.95
N LYS A 229 7.80 18.05 2.10
CA LYS A 229 8.45 19.33 1.73
C LYS A 229 8.45 19.53 0.21
N LEU A 230 8.84 18.50 -0.54
CA LEU A 230 8.86 18.52 -2.00
C LEU A 230 7.44 18.64 -2.56
N CYS A 231 6.49 17.88 -2.00
CA CYS A 231 5.07 18.03 -2.35
C CYS A 231 4.56 19.47 -2.15
N LYS A 232 4.96 20.14 -1.04
CA LYS A 232 4.58 21.54 -0.80
C LYS A 232 5.17 22.50 -1.84
N ARG A 233 6.39 22.25 -2.33
CA ARG A 233 7.02 23.04 -3.40
C ARG A 233 6.25 22.87 -4.70
N GLU A 234 5.98 21.63 -5.12
CA GLU A 234 5.21 21.37 -6.35
C GLU A 234 3.78 21.93 -6.28
N TRP A 235 3.16 21.89 -5.09
CA TRP A 235 1.86 22.52 -4.88
C TRP A 235 1.90 24.03 -5.13
N LYS A 236 2.97 24.74 -4.72
CA LYS A 236 3.10 26.17 -5.00
C LYS A 236 3.22 26.43 -6.51
N THR A 237 4.01 25.63 -7.22
CA THR A 237 4.15 25.69 -8.67
C THR A 237 2.81 25.47 -9.39
N LEU A 238 2.03 24.50 -8.91
CA LEU A 238 0.71 24.18 -9.45
C LEU A 238 -0.28 25.34 -9.26
N VAL A 239 -0.22 26.03 -8.12
CA VAL A 239 -1.04 27.23 -7.86
C VAL A 239 -0.58 28.42 -8.72
N SER A 240 0.73 28.63 -8.91
CA SER A 240 1.23 29.73 -9.75
C SER A 240 0.87 29.58 -11.22
N LEU A 241 0.70 28.34 -11.70
CA LEU A 241 0.23 28.04 -13.07
C LEU A 241 -1.29 28.23 -13.25
N GLY A 242 -1.99 28.78 -12.25
CA GLY A 242 -3.43 29.06 -12.37
C GLY A 242 -4.31 27.80 -12.42
N THR A 243 -3.90 26.71 -11.78
CA THR A 243 -4.63 25.44 -11.87
C THR A 243 -6.08 25.56 -11.39
N PRO A 244 -7.07 25.11 -12.20
CA PRO A 244 -8.46 25.15 -11.79
C PRO A 244 -8.64 24.31 -10.52
N ILE A 245 -9.30 24.92 -9.52
CA ILE A 245 -9.69 24.24 -8.30
C ILE A 245 -10.75 23.21 -8.71
N ASN A 246 -10.38 21.94 -8.61
CA ASN A 246 -11.26 20.82 -8.87
C ASN A 246 -11.06 19.75 -7.80
N ILE A 247 -11.96 18.76 -7.76
CA ILE A 247 -11.90 17.64 -6.80
C ILE A 247 -10.49 17.02 -6.68
N SER A 248 -9.78 16.81 -7.80
CA SER A 248 -8.43 16.22 -7.76
C SER A 248 -7.43 17.07 -6.99
N THR A 249 -7.43 18.39 -7.21
CA THR A 249 -6.52 19.32 -6.54
C THR A 249 -6.86 19.50 -5.06
N LEU A 250 -8.15 19.60 -4.73
CA LEU A 250 -8.61 19.71 -3.35
C LEU A 250 -8.27 18.47 -2.54
N CYS A 251 -8.50 17.27 -3.08
CA CYS A 251 -8.13 16.01 -2.44
C CYS A 251 -6.62 15.88 -2.22
N LEU A 252 -5.79 16.27 -3.20
CA LEU A 252 -4.33 16.27 -3.05
C LEU A 252 -3.87 17.20 -1.92
N LYS A 253 -4.45 18.40 -1.87
CA LYS A 253 -4.14 19.37 -0.81
C LYS A 253 -4.63 18.91 0.56
N ALA A 254 -5.83 18.33 0.64
CA ALA A 254 -6.36 17.75 1.86
C ALA A 254 -5.46 16.60 2.37
N ASN A 255 -4.97 15.73 1.47
CA ASN A 255 -4.04 14.66 1.82
C ASN A 255 -2.70 15.21 2.36
N LEU A 256 -2.15 16.25 1.73
CA LEU A 256 -0.93 16.91 2.24
C LEU A 256 -1.13 17.50 3.65
N GLU A 257 -2.27 18.12 3.94
CA GLU A 257 -2.56 18.64 5.29
C GLU A 257 -2.86 17.50 6.28
N TYR A 258 -3.50 16.41 5.84
CA TYR A 258 -3.72 15.20 6.63
C TYR A 258 -2.39 14.57 7.07
N LEU A 259 -1.46 14.34 6.13
CA LEU A 259 -0.14 13.78 6.44
C LEU A 259 0.72 14.70 7.31
N LYS A 260 0.42 16.00 7.38
CA LYS A 260 1.07 16.94 8.31
C LYS A 260 0.45 16.97 9.71
N GLY A 261 -0.62 16.21 9.96
CA GLY A 261 -1.40 16.27 11.20
C GLY A 261 -2.33 17.48 11.29
N ASN A 262 -2.49 18.29 10.24
CA ASN A 262 -3.37 19.46 10.20
C ASN A 262 -4.83 19.08 9.90
N TYR A 263 -5.41 18.18 10.70
CA TYR A 263 -6.72 17.55 10.44
C TYR A 263 -7.86 18.56 10.25
N LYS A 264 -7.91 19.64 11.05
CA LYS A 264 -8.94 20.69 10.91
C LYS A 264 -8.89 21.39 9.55
N LYS A 265 -7.69 21.60 8.99
CA LYS A 265 -7.53 22.21 7.65
C LYS A 265 -7.94 21.22 6.57
N ALA A 266 -7.57 19.95 6.69
CA ALA A 266 -7.99 18.90 5.77
C ALA A 266 -9.52 18.78 5.69
N ILE A 267 -10.22 18.77 6.84
CA ILE A 267 -11.70 18.73 6.88
C ILE A 267 -12.32 19.95 6.18
N LYS A 268 -11.80 21.16 6.41
CA LYS A 268 -12.30 22.37 5.73
C LYS A 268 -12.20 22.26 4.21
N LEU A 269 -11.07 21.74 3.70
CA LEU A 269 -10.85 21.51 2.26
C LEU A 269 -11.75 20.41 1.69
N LEU A 270 -12.05 19.38 2.46
CA LEU A 270 -12.98 18.33 2.02
C LEU A 270 -14.42 18.81 1.99
N ASN A 271 -14.83 19.65 2.95
CA ASN A 271 -16.20 20.18 2.97
C ASN A 271 -16.50 21.06 1.74
N SER A 272 -15.50 21.72 1.15
CA SER A 272 -15.67 22.43 -0.13
C SER A 272 -15.90 21.51 -1.34
N LEU A 273 -15.68 20.20 -1.23
CA LEU A 273 -15.98 19.23 -2.31
C LEU A 273 -17.48 18.97 -2.50
N THR A 274 -18.30 19.23 -1.48
CA THR A 274 -19.73 18.86 -1.46
C THR A 274 -20.57 19.60 -2.50
N THR A 275 -20.00 20.59 -3.18
CA THR A 275 -20.67 21.41 -4.20
C THR A 275 -20.50 20.89 -5.63
N GLU A 276 -19.53 19.99 -5.89
CA GLU A 276 -19.24 19.47 -7.24
C GLU A 276 -19.76 18.03 -7.40
N ASN A 277 -20.83 17.85 -8.19
CA ASN A 277 -21.35 16.54 -8.56
C ASN A 277 -20.59 16.00 -9.78
N LEU A 278 -19.78 14.96 -9.58
CA LEU A 278 -19.20 14.19 -10.68
C LEU A 278 -20.26 13.25 -11.26
N ASP A 279 -20.39 13.23 -12.59
CA ASP A 279 -21.17 12.19 -13.26
C ASP A 279 -20.38 10.87 -13.27
N PHE A 280 -20.87 9.89 -12.52
CA PHE A 280 -20.25 8.56 -12.40
C PHE A 280 -20.09 7.87 -13.76
N LYS A 281 -21.00 8.10 -14.71
CA LYS A 281 -20.92 7.52 -16.07
C LYS A 281 -19.71 8.03 -16.85
N SER A 282 -19.29 9.27 -16.61
CA SER A 282 -18.20 9.92 -17.34
C SER A 282 -16.80 9.61 -16.79
N CYS A 283 -16.69 9.29 -15.49
CA CYS A 283 -15.38 9.21 -14.82
C CYS A 283 -15.18 8.00 -13.88
N GLY A 284 -16.22 7.19 -13.66
CA GLY A 284 -16.14 5.99 -12.80
C GLY A 284 -15.91 6.28 -11.32
N LYS A 285 -16.04 7.54 -10.89
CA LYS A 285 -15.75 7.99 -9.52
C LYS A 285 -16.91 8.80 -8.98
N PHE A 286 -17.30 8.55 -7.74
CA PHE A 286 -18.38 9.27 -7.05
C PHE A 286 -17.80 10.23 -6.02
N SER A 287 -18.18 11.52 -6.08
CA SER A 287 -17.65 12.56 -5.19
C SER A 287 -17.98 12.27 -3.72
N ALA A 288 -19.17 11.75 -3.41
CA ALA A 288 -19.55 11.43 -2.04
C ALA A 288 -18.75 10.25 -1.46
N VAL A 289 -18.43 9.23 -2.28
CA VAL A 289 -17.58 8.09 -1.85
C VAL A 289 -16.19 8.59 -1.48
N LEU A 290 -15.60 9.45 -2.32
CA LEU A 290 -14.30 10.06 -2.04
C LEU A 290 -14.33 10.93 -0.76
N TYR A 291 -15.37 11.74 -0.59
CA TYR A 291 -15.56 12.59 0.58
C TYR A 291 -15.64 11.76 1.86
N TYR A 292 -16.55 10.79 1.92
CA TYR A 292 -16.78 9.98 3.12
C TYR A 292 -15.58 9.09 3.46
N ASN A 293 -14.92 8.50 2.46
CA ASN A 293 -13.69 7.73 2.69
C ASN A 293 -12.58 8.60 3.30
N ASN A 294 -12.31 9.77 2.71
CA ASN A 294 -11.27 10.66 3.22
C ASN A 294 -11.61 11.22 4.61
N MET A 295 -12.89 11.49 4.89
CA MET A 295 -13.34 11.91 6.22
C MET A 295 -13.12 10.81 7.27
N ALA A 296 -13.36 9.55 6.90
CA ALA A 296 -13.07 8.41 7.76
C ALA A 296 -11.58 8.29 8.09
N CYS A 297 -10.70 8.41 7.08
CA CYS A 297 -9.24 8.39 7.30
C CYS A 297 -8.80 9.47 8.30
N ILE A 298 -9.32 10.70 8.16
CA ILE A 298 -9.01 11.80 9.08
C ILE A 298 -9.51 11.48 10.50
N HIS A 299 -10.75 11.01 10.66
CA HIS A 299 -11.28 10.68 11.98
C HIS A 299 -10.57 9.52 12.66
N LEU A 300 -10.12 8.53 11.88
CA LEU A 300 -9.29 7.44 12.41
C LEU A 300 -7.96 8.00 12.94
N ALA A 301 -7.28 8.85 12.18
CA ALA A 301 -6.02 9.50 12.62
C ALA A 301 -6.22 10.44 13.82
N MET A 302 -7.42 10.98 14.02
CA MET A 302 -7.80 11.73 15.22
C MET A 302 -8.12 10.85 16.45
N GLY A 303 -7.97 9.52 16.35
CA GLY A 303 -8.28 8.59 17.44
C GLY A 303 -9.78 8.35 17.64
N LYS A 304 -10.61 8.55 16.61
CA LYS A 304 -12.08 8.37 16.67
C LYS A 304 -12.55 7.23 15.75
N PRO A 305 -12.23 5.96 16.06
CA PRO A 305 -12.47 4.84 15.15
C PRO A 305 -13.96 4.56 14.90
N ASN A 306 -14.84 4.74 15.89
CA ASN A 306 -16.29 4.58 15.71
C ASN A 306 -16.88 5.60 14.71
N LEU A 307 -16.36 6.84 14.72
CA LEU A 307 -16.78 7.86 13.77
C LEU A 307 -16.26 7.55 12.36
N ALA A 308 -15.04 7.02 12.24
CA ALA A 308 -14.52 6.53 10.97
C ALA A 308 -15.40 5.40 10.40
N CYS A 309 -15.84 4.45 11.23
CA CYS A 309 -16.76 3.38 10.82
C CYS A 309 -18.07 3.94 10.24
N PHE A 310 -18.68 4.94 10.90
CA PHE A 310 -19.89 5.59 10.42
C PHE A 310 -19.73 6.20 9.02
N TYR A 311 -18.63 6.93 8.79
CA TYR A 311 -18.36 7.52 7.48
C TYR A 311 -18.07 6.45 6.41
N LEU A 312 -17.38 5.36 6.74
CA LEU A 312 -17.13 4.26 5.80
C LEU A 312 -18.40 3.49 5.44
N GLN A 313 -19.31 3.28 6.40
CA GLN A 313 -20.63 2.70 6.12
C GLN A 313 -21.42 3.58 5.14
N LYS A 314 -21.38 4.90 5.31
CA LYS A 314 -21.97 5.83 4.32
C LYS A 314 -21.29 5.73 2.96
N ALA A 315 -19.95 5.68 2.91
CA ALA A 315 -19.21 5.52 1.67
C ALA A 315 -19.61 4.22 0.92
N LEU A 316 -19.81 3.12 1.65
CA LEU A 316 -20.29 1.86 1.08
C LEU A 316 -21.71 1.96 0.53
N GLN A 317 -22.62 2.64 1.25
CA GLN A 317 -23.99 2.86 0.79
C GLN A 317 -24.01 3.70 -0.51
N GLU A 318 -23.24 4.76 -0.58
CA GLU A 318 -23.11 5.59 -1.79
C GLU A 318 -22.48 4.80 -2.95
N ASN A 319 -21.44 4.01 -2.69
CA ASN A 319 -20.82 3.16 -3.71
C ASN A 319 -21.80 2.11 -4.24
N LYS A 320 -22.57 1.46 -3.36
CA LYS A 320 -23.60 0.50 -3.75
C LYS A 320 -24.67 1.16 -4.62
N SER A 321 -25.17 2.32 -4.21
CA SER A 321 -26.18 3.09 -4.95
C SER A 321 -25.65 3.52 -6.34
N ALA A 322 -24.39 3.95 -6.42
CA ALA A 322 -23.74 4.32 -7.67
C ALA A 322 -23.59 3.12 -8.63
N VAL A 323 -23.18 1.96 -8.11
CA VAL A 323 -23.06 0.73 -8.91
C VAL A 323 -24.42 0.25 -9.40
N GLU A 324 -25.44 0.24 -8.54
CA GLU A 324 -26.82 -0.15 -8.89
C GLU A 324 -27.43 0.78 -9.96
N SER A 325 -27.09 2.08 -9.94
CA SER A 325 -27.57 3.04 -10.96
C SER A 325 -27.05 2.77 -12.38
N VAL A 326 -25.98 1.99 -12.53
CA VAL A 326 -25.33 1.66 -13.81
C VAL A 326 -25.60 0.22 -14.25
N GLN A 327 -25.90 -0.69 -13.32
CA GLN A 327 -26.24 -2.07 -13.65
C GLN A 327 -27.65 -2.15 -14.27
N ILE A 328 -27.69 -2.25 -15.60
CA ILE A 328 -28.91 -2.68 -16.32
C ILE A 328 -29.08 -4.18 -16.07
N LYS A 329 -30.31 -4.64 -15.81
CA LYS A 329 -30.69 -6.05 -15.57
C LYS A 329 -30.57 -6.93 -16.82
N ASP A 330 -29.41 -6.93 -17.48
CA ASP A 330 -29.10 -7.81 -18.59
C ASP A 330 -28.13 -8.92 -18.17
N THR A 331 -28.18 -10.04 -18.89
CA THR A 331 -27.57 -11.33 -18.58
C THR A 331 -26.04 -11.39 -18.61
N ASP A 332 -25.32 -10.32 -19.00
CA ASP A 332 -23.85 -10.30 -19.05
C ASP A 332 -23.23 -8.97 -18.52
N PRO A 333 -22.73 -8.94 -17.25
CA PRO A 333 -22.27 -7.74 -16.55
C PRO A 333 -21.13 -6.96 -17.21
N LEU A 334 -20.26 -7.62 -17.98
CA LEU A 334 -19.13 -6.97 -18.66
C LEU A 334 -19.53 -6.33 -19.99
N SER A 335 -20.67 -6.71 -20.55
CA SER A 335 -21.14 -6.21 -21.84
C SER A 335 -21.96 -4.92 -21.72
N SER A 336 -22.60 -4.70 -20.56
CA SER A 336 -23.59 -3.64 -20.32
C SER A 336 -23.01 -2.38 -19.65
N GLN A 337 -21.84 -2.47 -19.03
CA GLN A 337 -21.19 -1.35 -18.35
C GLN A 337 -20.34 -0.51 -19.30
N SER A 338 -20.36 0.82 -19.07
CA SER A 338 -19.51 1.75 -19.82
C SER A 338 -18.06 1.65 -19.35
N LEU A 339 -17.08 1.82 -20.26
CA LEU A 339 -15.65 1.68 -19.99
C LEU A 339 -15.18 2.32 -18.68
N TYR A 340 -15.57 3.56 -18.42
CA TYR A 340 -15.08 4.31 -17.25
C TYR A 340 -15.63 3.76 -15.93
N THR A 341 -16.78 3.07 -15.96
CA THR A 341 -17.37 2.43 -14.79
C THR A 341 -16.72 1.07 -14.48
N LEU A 342 -16.01 0.48 -15.44
CA LEU A 342 -15.18 -0.70 -15.21
C LEU A 342 -14.03 -0.34 -14.26
N GLY A 343 -13.97 -1.04 -13.12
CA GLY A 343 -13.03 -0.75 -12.03
C GLY A 343 -13.43 0.43 -11.11
N GLY A 344 -14.59 1.05 -11.36
CA GLY A 344 -15.13 2.13 -10.52
C GLY A 344 -15.74 1.67 -9.20
N ASN A 345 -16.10 0.38 -9.08
CA ASN A 345 -16.60 -0.19 -7.84
C ASN A 345 -15.48 -0.26 -6.78
N LYS A 346 -15.61 0.53 -5.72
CA LYS A 346 -14.64 0.61 -4.61
C LYS A 346 -15.02 -0.21 -3.38
N HIS A 347 -15.95 -1.14 -3.53
CA HIS A 347 -16.51 -1.93 -2.42
C HIS A 347 -15.44 -2.63 -1.60
N TYR A 348 -14.53 -3.37 -2.25
CA TYR A 348 -13.52 -4.16 -1.54
C TYR A 348 -12.45 -3.27 -0.86
N GLU A 349 -12.06 -2.15 -1.46
CA GLU A 349 -11.14 -1.19 -0.81
C GLU A 349 -11.81 -0.49 0.39
N LEU A 350 -13.11 -0.19 0.30
CA LEU A 350 -13.90 0.37 1.40
C LEU A 350 -14.12 -0.63 2.53
N MET A 351 -14.41 -1.90 2.22
CA MET A 351 -14.51 -2.97 3.22
C MET A 351 -13.21 -3.17 3.98
N TYR A 352 -12.06 -3.14 3.29
CA TYR A 352 -10.76 -3.17 3.94
C TYR A 352 -10.59 -1.99 4.92
N SER A 353 -10.92 -0.76 4.48
CA SER A 353 -10.82 0.44 5.32
C SER A 353 -11.77 0.40 6.52
N LEU A 354 -12.96 -0.18 6.35
CA LEU A 354 -13.94 -0.40 7.42
C LEU A 354 -13.43 -1.44 8.42
N GLY A 355 -12.83 -2.54 7.94
CA GLY A 355 -12.19 -3.54 8.78
C GLY A 355 -11.10 -2.95 9.67
N ILE A 356 -10.23 -2.10 9.11
CA ILE A 356 -9.20 -1.37 9.88
C ILE A 356 -9.86 -0.53 10.99
N SER A 357 -10.92 0.21 10.65
CA SER A 357 -11.60 1.07 11.60
C SER A 357 -12.28 0.28 12.73
N TYR A 358 -12.89 -0.88 12.42
CA TYR A 358 -13.46 -1.78 13.43
C TYR A 358 -12.40 -2.41 14.33
N LEU A 359 -11.25 -2.79 13.78
CA LEU A 359 -10.15 -3.35 14.56
C LEU A 359 -9.66 -2.32 15.59
N HIS A 360 -9.47 -1.07 15.17
CA HIS A 360 -9.12 0.03 16.08
C HIS A 360 -10.25 0.40 17.06
N ALA A 361 -11.52 0.11 16.73
CA ALA A 361 -12.65 0.23 17.65
C ALA A 361 -12.74 -0.93 18.66
N GLY A 362 -11.84 -1.92 18.60
CA GLY A 362 -11.86 -3.12 19.45
C GLY A 362 -12.92 -4.15 19.05
N GLN A 363 -13.51 -4.04 17.86
CA GLN A 363 -14.52 -4.95 17.32
C GLN A 363 -13.89 -5.93 16.33
N ALA A 364 -12.99 -6.79 16.83
CA ALA A 364 -12.18 -7.68 15.99
C ALA A 364 -13.00 -8.67 15.14
N SER A 365 -14.11 -9.21 15.66
CA SER A 365 -14.97 -10.13 14.88
C SER A 365 -15.58 -9.44 13.65
N LYS A 366 -16.13 -8.23 13.81
CA LYS A 366 -16.66 -7.46 12.68
C LYS A 366 -15.58 -7.04 11.69
N ALA A 367 -14.39 -6.72 12.21
CA ALA A 367 -13.24 -6.43 11.36
C ALA A 367 -12.85 -7.63 10.50
N PHE A 368 -12.84 -8.84 11.09
CA PHE A 368 -12.56 -10.09 10.40
C PHE A 368 -13.57 -10.36 9.27
N ASP A 369 -14.87 -10.15 9.51
CA ASP A 369 -15.90 -10.30 8.47
C ASP A 369 -15.63 -9.35 7.29
N CYS A 370 -15.28 -8.09 7.58
CA CYS A 370 -14.95 -7.11 6.56
C CYS A 370 -13.71 -7.49 5.75
N PHE A 371 -12.67 -8.01 6.40
CA PHE A 371 -11.46 -8.47 5.72
C PHE A 371 -11.67 -9.73 4.90
N THR A 372 -12.54 -10.64 5.36
CA THR A 372 -12.93 -11.85 4.61
C THR A 372 -13.60 -11.46 3.29
N GLU A 373 -14.46 -10.45 3.31
CA GLU A 373 -15.06 -9.92 2.08
C GLU A 373 -14.01 -9.23 1.19
N ALA A 374 -13.12 -8.41 1.77
CA ALA A 374 -12.03 -7.75 1.03
C ALA A 374 -11.05 -8.75 0.36
N ALA A 375 -10.83 -9.91 0.97
CA ALA A 375 -9.94 -10.95 0.46
C ALA A 375 -10.33 -11.50 -0.92
N GLN A 376 -11.61 -11.42 -1.30
CA GLN A 376 -12.07 -11.86 -2.62
C GLN A 376 -11.35 -11.14 -3.77
N ARG A 377 -10.90 -9.89 -3.57
CA ARG A 377 -10.13 -9.12 -4.58
C ARG A 377 -8.71 -8.76 -4.14
N LEU A 378 -8.45 -8.70 -2.83
CA LEU A 378 -7.16 -8.24 -2.28
C LEU A 378 -6.30 -9.39 -1.72
N HIS A 379 -6.53 -10.64 -2.14
CA HIS A 379 -5.80 -11.83 -1.68
C HIS A 379 -4.28 -11.80 -1.93
N ASN A 380 -3.79 -10.99 -2.88
CA ASN A 380 -2.36 -10.82 -3.13
C ASN A 380 -1.71 -9.76 -2.21
N SER A 381 -2.43 -9.21 -1.24
CA SER A 381 -1.90 -8.22 -0.31
C SER A 381 -1.38 -8.86 0.99
N PRO A 382 -0.08 -8.80 1.31
CA PRO A 382 0.43 -9.29 2.59
C PRO A 382 -0.13 -8.49 3.78
N LYS A 383 -0.46 -7.20 3.57
CA LYS A 383 -1.08 -6.35 4.59
C LYS A 383 -2.44 -6.89 5.03
N LEU A 384 -3.28 -7.32 4.07
CA LEU A 384 -4.60 -7.88 4.37
C LEU A 384 -4.49 -9.12 5.27
N TRP A 385 -3.62 -10.06 4.89
CA TRP A 385 -3.44 -11.29 5.65
C TRP A 385 -2.94 -11.03 7.07
N LEU A 386 -2.02 -10.08 7.26
CA LEU A 386 -1.63 -9.64 8.60
C LEU A 386 -2.84 -9.10 9.39
N ARG A 387 -3.69 -8.26 8.79
CA ARG A 387 -4.87 -7.72 9.49
C ARG A 387 -5.87 -8.79 9.90
N MET A 388 -6.07 -9.82 9.09
CA MET A 388 -6.90 -10.97 9.46
C MET A 388 -6.29 -11.74 10.64
N ALA A 389 -4.98 -11.96 10.63
CA ALA A 389 -4.28 -12.61 11.74
C ALA A 389 -4.35 -11.77 13.03
N GLU A 390 -4.21 -10.45 12.95
CA GLU A 390 -4.38 -9.55 14.09
C GLU A 390 -5.79 -9.64 14.69
N CYS A 391 -6.84 -9.77 13.86
CA CYS A 391 -8.20 -9.98 14.36
C CYS A 391 -8.31 -11.28 15.17
N CYS A 392 -7.71 -12.35 14.68
CA CYS A 392 -7.68 -13.65 15.38
C CYS A 392 -6.93 -13.56 16.71
N ILE A 393 -5.75 -12.93 16.71
CA ILE A 393 -4.96 -12.68 17.93
C ILE A 393 -5.76 -11.85 18.93
N TYR A 394 -6.46 -10.80 18.47
CA TYR A 394 -7.26 -9.94 19.32
C TYR A 394 -8.47 -10.66 19.93
N CYS A 395 -9.12 -11.54 19.17
CA CYS A 395 -10.20 -12.40 19.68
C CYS A 395 -9.69 -13.40 20.73
N HIS A 396 -8.48 -13.93 20.55
CA HIS A 396 -7.84 -14.82 21.52
C HIS A 396 -7.42 -14.08 22.79
N LYS A 397 -6.68 -12.97 22.66
CA LYS A 397 -6.20 -12.15 23.78
C LYS A 397 -6.19 -10.64 23.41
N PRO A 398 -7.19 -9.85 23.87
CA PRO A 398 -7.35 -8.46 23.44
C PRO A 398 -6.38 -7.46 24.09
N THR A 399 -5.81 -7.79 25.25
CA THR A 399 -4.85 -6.95 25.97
C THR A 399 -4.04 -7.74 27.01
N ASN A 400 -2.80 -7.30 27.27
CA ASN A 400 -1.96 -7.78 28.36
C ASN A 400 -2.15 -6.98 29.66
N GLU A 401 -2.67 -5.75 29.59
CA GLU A 401 -2.79 -4.81 30.72
C GLU A 401 -3.58 -5.38 31.90
N VAL A 402 -4.52 -6.28 31.62
CA VAL A 402 -5.36 -6.92 32.63
C VAL A 402 -4.51 -7.71 33.64
N ASP A 403 -3.40 -8.28 33.19
CA ASP A 403 -2.49 -9.08 34.04
C ASP A 403 -1.67 -8.22 35.02
N PHE A 404 -1.58 -6.91 34.77
CA PHE A 404 -0.85 -5.96 35.62
C PHE A 404 -1.78 -5.29 36.65
N ASN A 405 -3.09 -5.45 36.53
CA ASN A 405 -4.06 -5.00 37.52
C ASN A 405 -4.19 -5.98 38.70
N ILE A 406 -3.14 -6.02 39.54
CA ILE A 406 -3.08 -6.89 40.73
C ILE A 406 -4.35 -6.80 41.60
N PRO A 407 -4.88 -5.61 41.95
CA PRO A 407 -6.08 -5.50 42.79
C PRO A 407 -7.29 -6.25 42.22
N LYS A 408 -7.56 -6.11 40.91
CA LYS A 408 -8.69 -6.79 40.26
C LYS A 408 -8.47 -8.30 40.12
N ARG A 409 -7.21 -8.73 39.94
CA ARG A 409 -6.83 -10.11 39.65
C ARG A 409 -6.60 -10.99 40.88
N ARG A 410 -6.43 -10.42 42.08
CA ARG A 410 -6.24 -11.18 43.34
C ARG A 410 -7.32 -12.24 43.60
N LYS A 411 -8.56 -11.96 43.21
CA LYS A 411 -9.68 -12.91 43.33
C LYS A 411 -9.47 -14.21 42.56
N ASP A 412 -8.62 -14.19 41.52
CA ASP A 412 -8.34 -15.35 40.68
C ASP A 412 -7.26 -16.26 41.28
N LEU A 413 -6.56 -15.85 42.34
CA LEU A 413 -5.49 -16.65 42.98
C LEU A 413 -6.04 -17.90 43.69
N VAL A 414 -7.26 -17.81 44.22
CA VAL A 414 -7.89 -18.89 44.99
C VAL A 414 -9.08 -19.44 44.22
N GLN A 415 -9.02 -20.72 43.86
CA GLN A 415 -10.06 -21.42 43.12
C GLN A 415 -11.25 -21.79 44.01
N LYS A 416 -10.97 -22.35 45.20
CA LYS A 416 -12.00 -22.74 46.17
C LYS A 416 -11.44 -22.86 47.58
N VAL A 417 -12.34 -22.79 48.56
CA VAL A 417 -12.04 -23.08 49.97
C VAL A 417 -12.84 -24.31 50.37
N ILE A 418 -12.18 -25.26 51.02
CA ILE A 418 -12.79 -26.53 51.46
C ILE A 418 -12.74 -26.60 52.99
N GLY A 419 -13.83 -26.98 53.63
CA GLY A 419 -13.91 -27.12 55.09
C GLY A 419 -14.04 -25.79 55.84
N SER A 420 -14.03 -25.86 57.16
CA SER A 420 -14.20 -24.72 58.08
C SER A 420 -13.31 -24.87 59.31
N GLY A 421 -13.12 -23.75 60.05
CA GLY A 421 -12.32 -23.72 61.28
C GLY A 421 -10.88 -24.21 61.06
N MET A 422 -10.43 -25.13 61.90
CA MET A 422 -9.08 -25.71 61.85
C MET A 422 -8.83 -26.62 60.64
N HIS A 423 -9.89 -27.07 59.95
CA HIS A 423 -9.81 -27.92 58.77
C HIS A 423 -9.99 -27.15 57.46
N ARG A 424 -10.01 -25.80 57.52
CA ARG A 424 -10.12 -24.94 56.34
C ARG A 424 -8.87 -25.11 55.46
N LYS A 425 -9.09 -25.52 54.21
CA LYS A 425 -8.05 -25.65 53.17
C LYS A 425 -8.32 -24.66 52.05
N ILE A 426 -7.28 -23.94 51.63
CA ILE A 426 -7.33 -23.00 50.50
C ILE A 426 -6.75 -23.70 49.28
N VAL A 427 -7.53 -23.79 48.20
CA VAL A 427 -7.09 -24.37 46.93
C VAL A 427 -6.72 -23.23 45.99
N LEU A 428 -5.43 -23.15 45.65
CA LEU A 428 -4.91 -22.18 44.69
C LEU A 428 -5.31 -22.54 43.27
N THR A 429 -5.40 -21.54 42.40
CA THR A 429 -5.66 -21.77 40.97
C THR A 429 -4.45 -22.43 40.30
N SER A 430 -4.69 -23.34 39.35
CA SER A 430 -3.63 -23.97 38.55
C SER A 430 -3.16 -23.09 37.38
N SER A 431 -4.01 -22.18 36.91
CA SER A 431 -3.68 -21.18 35.89
C SER A 431 -4.41 -19.87 36.16
N LEU A 432 -3.71 -18.77 35.90
CA LEU A 432 -4.31 -17.43 35.88
C LEU A 432 -4.85 -17.05 34.50
N SER A 433 -4.43 -17.72 33.43
CA SER A 433 -4.98 -17.50 32.10
C SER A 433 -6.30 -18.27 31.94
N LYS A 434 -7.29 -17.58 31.36
CA LYS A 434 -8.55 -18.20 30.88
C LYS A 434 -8.53 -18.37 29.36
N ASP A 435 -7.37 -18.16 28.76
CA ASP A 435 -7.18 -18.15 27.32
C ASP A 435 -7.41 -19.56 26.78
N THR A 436 -8.24 -19.67 25.75
CA THR A 436 -8.61 -20.96 25.17
C THR A 436 -7.45 -21.41 24.28
N LYS A 437 -6.70 -22.43 24.70
CA LYS A 437 -5.54 -22.93 23.94
C LYS A 437 -5.93 -23.58 22.61
N TYR A 438 -7.07 -24.27 22.58
CA TYR A 438 -7.60 -24.95 21.40
C TYR A 438 -9.11 -24.81 21.38
N HIS A 439 -9.69 -24.54 20.21
CA HIS A 439 -11.13 -24.67 20.03
C HIS A 439 -11.49 -26.16 20.11
N THR A 440 -12.27 -26.51 21.13
CA THR A 440 -12.71 -27.90 21.39
C THR A 440 -13.91 -28.30 20.54
N GLU A 441 -14.57 -27.33 19.91
CA GLU A 441 -15.66 -27.58 18.97
C GLU A 441 -15.07 -28.00 17.62
N GLY A 442 -15.57 -29.11 17.06
CA GLY A 442 -15.22 -29.61 15.74
C GLY A 442 -15.71 -28.65 14.65
N LEU A 443 -15.01 -27.54 14.49
CA LEU A 443 -15.33 -26.50 13.52
C LEU A 443 -14.88 -26.96 12.14
N SER A 444 -15.73 -26.72 11.14
CA SER A 444 -15.37 -26.99 9.75
C SER A 444 -14.29 -26.02 9.30
N TYR A 445 -13.11 -26.53 8.94
CA TYR A 445 -12.00 -25.76 8.37
C TYR A 445 -12.37 -25.00 7.07
N ALA A 446 -13.54 -25.27 6.49
CA ALA A 446 -14.02 -24.61 5.28
C ALA A 446 -14.62 -23.21 5.51
N ILE A 447 -14.99 -22.87 6.75
CA ILE A 447 -15.58 -21.55 7.08
C ILE A 447 -14.52 -20.69 7.76
N PRO A 448 -14.16 -19.52 7.19
CA PRO A 448 -13.25 -18.59 7.85
C PRO A 448 -13.80 -18.16 9.21
N GLN A 449 -13.02 -18.37 10.27
CA GLN A 449 -13.34 -17.93 11.62
C GLN A 449 -12.11 -17.29 12.26
N PRO A 450 -12.29 -16.34 13.20
CA PRO A 450 -11.19 -15.62 13.82
C PRO A 450 -10.48 -16.46 14.91
N THR A 451 -9.91 -17.59 14.51
CA THR A 451 -9.19 -18.55 15.36
C THR A 451 -7.68 -18.46 15.16
N LEU A 452 -6.89 -18.97 16.10
CA LEU A 452 -5.42 -18.95 15.99
C LEU A 452 -4.92 -19.83 14.84
N GLU A 453 -5.59 -20.95 14.56
CA GLU A 453 -5.29 -21.84 13.45
C GLU A 453 -5.47 -21.12 12.10
N PHE A 454 -6.55 -20.34 11.98
CA PHE A 454 -6.76 -19.51 10.79
C PHE A 454 -5.73 -18.38 10.69
N ALA A 455 -5.37 -17.76 11.84
CA ALA A 455 -4.31 -16.76 11.90
C ALA A 455 -2.98 -17.29 11.35
N LEU A 456 -2.62 -18.54 11.68
CA LEU A 456 -1.41 -19.19 11.18
C LEU A 456 -1.43 -19.31 9.65
N LEU A 457 -2.57 -19.68 9.05
CA LEU A 457 -2.73 -19.74 7.59
C LEU A 457 -2.55 -18.35 6.95
N CYS A 458 -3.18 -17.33 7.53
CA CYS A 458 -3.02 -15.95 7.06
C CYS A 458 -1.55 -15.51 7.13
N LEU A 459 -0.85 -15.79 8.23
CA LEU A 459 0.54 -15.39 8.42
C LEU A 459 1.49 -16.10 7.44
N LYS A 460 1.23 -17.38 7.13
CA LYS A 460 1.95 -18.12 6.07
C LYS A 460 1.76 -17.46 4.70
N ASN A 461 0.53 -17.07 4.35
CA ASN A 461 0.26 -16.35 3.11
C ASN A 461 0.95 -14.98 3.08
N ALA A 462 0.90 -14.24 4.20
CA ALA A 462 1.57 -12.94 4.32
C ALA A 462 3.09 -13.07 4.11
N LEU A 463 3.72 -14.05 4.76
CA LEU A 463 5.15 -14.30 4.65
C LEU A 463 5.54 -14.73 3.23
N PHE A 464 4.73 -15.55 2.57
CA PHE A 464 4.94 -15.98 1.18
C PHE A 464 4.90 -14.81 0.18
N LEU A 465 4.02 -13.83 0.41
CA LEU A 465 3.85 -12.66 -0.44
C LEU A 465 4.88 -11.56 -0.19
N LEU A 466 5.60 -11.61 0.94
CA LEU A 466 6.64 -10.63 1.26
C LEU A 466 7.92 -10.90 0.45
N PRO A 467 8.63 -9.84 0.00
CA PRO A 467 9.90 -10.03 -0.69
C PRO A 467 10.95 -10.65 0.24
N ASN A 468 11.64 -11.68 -0.27
CA ASN A 468 12.66 -12.45 0.46
C ASN A 468 13.97 -11.69 0.73
N ASN A 469 14.03 -10.38 0.50
CA ASN A 469 15.25 -9.60 0.66
C ASN A 469 15.58 -9.49 2.16
N SER A 470 16.50 -10.35 2.60
CA SER A 470 17.06 -10.38 3.96
C SER A 470 17.99 -9.20 4.24
N GLU A 471 18.41 -8.47 3.21
CA GLU A 471 19.37 -7.38 3.30
C GLU A 471 18.78 -6.08 2.73
N LEU A 472 17.94 -5.41 3.53
CA LEU A 472 17.76 -3.98 3.35
C LEU A 472 18.99 -3.29 3.96
N ASN A 473 20.07 -3.22 3.17
CA ASN A 473 21.23 -2.39 3.51
C ASN A 473 20.77 -0.93 3.50
N LEU A 474 20.29 -0.46 4.65
CA LEU A 474 20.06 0.95 4.95
C LEU A 474 21.43 1.64 5.08
N SER A 475 22.18 1.71 3.99
CA SER A 475 23.40 2.49 3.88
C SER A 475 23.02 3.96 4.02
N MET A 476 23.20 4.52 5.21
CA MET A 476 23.18 5.96 5.44
C MET A 476 24.46 6.57 4.84
N THR A 477 24.59 6.55 3.51
CA THR A 477 25.44 7.53 2.85
C THR A 477 24.60 8.77 2.64
N THR A 478 24.84 9.78 3.47
CA THR A 478 24.45 11.16 3.19
C THR A 478 24.91 11.52 1.77
N ILE A 479 23.99 11.51 0.80
CA ILE A 479 24.25 12.10 -0.52
C ILE A 479 24.22 13.61 -0.32
N THR A 480 25.34 14.14 0.16
CA THR A 480 25.68 15.55 -0.04
C THR A 480 26.00 15.73 -1.52
N ASN A 481 25.18 16.56 -2.17
CA ASN A 481 25.20 17.00 -3.57
C ASN A 481 24.41 16.13 -4.56
N PRO A 482 23.51 16.75 -5.36
CA PRO A 482 23.05 16.14 -6.60
C PRO A 482 24.23 16.14 -7.57
N GLN A 483 25.08 15.10 -7.51
CA GLN A 483 25.96 14.83 -8.63
C GLN A 483 25.07 14.37 -9.78
N THR A 484 24.82 15.30 -10.69
CA THR A 484 24.47 15.01 -12.07
C THR A 484 25.41 13.91 -12.55
N VAL A 485 24.90 12.68 -12.66
CA VAL A 485 25.57 11.66 -13.43
C VAL A 485 25.52 12.17 -14.86
N SER A 486 26.64 12.67 -15.36
CA SER A 486 26.77 13.06 -16.76
C SER A 486 26.54 11.83 -17.63
N LEU A 487 25.35 11.76 -18.21
CA LEU A 487 25.00 10.86 -19.30
C LEU A 487 25.72 11.38 -20.56
N ALA A 488 26.98 10.97 -20.74
CA ALA A 488 27.68 11.19 -22.00
C ALA A 488 27.03 10.31 -23.08
N LEU A 489 26.27 10.96 -23.95
CA LEU A 489 25.58 10.40 -25.10
C LEU A 489 26.61 10.10 -26.21
N THR A 490 26.63 8.86 -26.71
CA THR A 490 27.07 8.59 -28.08
C THR A 490 25.88 8.11 -28.92
N PRO A 491 25.73 8.58 -30.16
CA PRO A 491 24.55 8.28 -30.97
C PRO A 491 24.65 6.87 -31.54
N GLY A 492 23.63 6.04 -31.25
CA GLY A 492 23.43 4.73 -31.86
C GLY A 492 23.84 3.54 -30.98
N HIS A 493 22.98 3.14 -30.03
CA HIS A 493 22.67 1.73 -29.70
C HIS A 493 21.76 1.63 -28.46
N ASN A 494 20.58 1.01 -28.65
CA ASN A 494 19.77 0.29 -27.65
C ASN A 494 19.57 0.95 -26.26
N LEU A 495 18.83 2.06 -26.23
CA LEU A 495 18.39 2.75 -25.01
C LEU A 495 17.34 1.95 -24.19
N SER A 496 16.63 1.01 -24.82
CA SER A 496 15.54 0.23 -24.18
C SER A 496 16.00 -0.98 -23.37
N ILE A 497 17.24 -1.46 -23.55
CA ILE A 497 17.68 -2.72 -22.92
C ILE A 497 18.44 -2.46 -21.61
N LYS A 498 19.16 -1.33 -21.47
CA LYS A 498 19.94 -1.04 -20.25
C LYS A 498 19.12 -0.47 -19.08
N ILE A 499 17.97 0.18 -19.34
CA ILE A 499 17.08 0.66 -18.26
C ILE A 499 16.39 -0.51 -17.55
N PHE A 500 16.17 -1.63 -18.24
CA PHE A 500 15.35 -2.74 -17.75
C PHE A 500 16.12 -4.03 -17.39
N ASN A 501 17.36 -4.24 -17.89
CA ASN A 501 18.15 -5.46 -17.59
C ASN A 501 19.28 -5.28 -16.55
N SER A 502 19.36 -4.15 -15.85
CA SER A 502 20.14 -4.08 -14.61
C SER A 502 19.39 -4.87 -13.54
N GLN A 503 19.79 -6.12 -13.33
CA GLN A 503 19.40 -7.01 -12.24
C GLN A 503 18.84 -6.26 -11.02
N ASN A 504 17.54 -6.43 -10.74
CA ASN A 504 16.87 -6.33 -9.44
C ASN A 504 17.45 -5.35 -8.39
N SER A 505 17.79 -4.14 -8.84
CA SER A 505 18.18 -3.02 -7.99
C SER A 505 17.37 -1.79 -8.41
N THR A 506 16.04 -1.96 -8.50
CA THR A 506 15.13 -0.82 -8.42
C THR A 506 15.43 -0.09 -7.13
N LEU A 507 15.87 1.16 -7.22
CA LEU A 507 16.01 2.07 -6.08
C LEU A 507 14.63 2.21 -5.43
N ILE A 508 14.28 1.34 -4.49
CA ILE A 508 13.04 1.44 -3.72
C ILE A 508 13.20 2.65 -2.79
N SER A 509 12.22 3.54 -2.78
CA SER A 509 12.24 4.70 -1.88
C SER A 509 12.43 4.23 -0.43
N GLN A 510 13.24 4.99 0.33
CA GLN A 510 13.55 4.66 1.72
C GLN A 510 12.28 4.46 2.57
N ALA A 511 11.23 5.25 2.33
CA ALA A 511 9.94 5.13 3.00
C ALA A 511 9.28 3.77 2.76
N MET A 512 9.25 3.28 1.51
CA MET A 512 8.67 1.98 1.17
C MET A 512 9.49 0.81 1.72
N MET A 513 10.82 0.93 1.71
CA MET A 513 11.68 -0.08 2.36
C MET A 513 11.40 -0.19 3.85
N ILE A 514 11.21 0.95 4.53
CA ILE A 514 10.87 1.00 5.95
C ILE A 514 9.48 0.41 6.21
N GLU A 515 8.50 0.71 5.36
CA GLU A 515 7.15 0.14 5.49
C GLU A 515 7.16 -1.38 5.27
N ALA A 516 7.88 -1.87 4.27
CA ALA A 516 8.05 -3.30 4.02
C ALA A 516 8.79 -4.00 5.18
N LEU A 517 9.81 -3.36 5.75
CA LEU A 517 10.51 -3.86 6.94
C LEU A 517 9.58 -3.93 8.14
N ASN A 518 8.83 -2.85 8.42
CA ASN A 518 7.83 -2.85 9.49
C ASN A 518 6.80 -3.97 9.29
N LEU A 519 6.29 -4.17 8.06
CA LEU A 519 5.36 -5.24 7.76
C LEU A 519 5.96 -6.63 8.04
N LYS A 520 7.21 -6.87 7.62
CA LYS A 520 7.94 -8.12 7.89
C LYS A 520 8.14 -8.37 9.38
N ILE A 521 8.49 -7.34 10.15
CA ILE A 521 8.61 -7.40 11.61
C ILE A 521 7.29 -7.82 12.26
N ASN A 522 6.18 -7.17 11.87
CA ASN A 522 4.85 -7.50 12.40
C ASN A 522 4.45 -8.95 12.08
N VAL A 523 4.65 -9.40 10.84
CA VAL A 523 4.32 -10.76 10.41
C VAL A 523 5.14 -11.80 11.18
N LEU A 524 6.45 -11.62 11.33
CA LEU A 524 7.30 -12.58 12.06
C LEU A 524 6.94 -12.62 13.56
N ALA A 525 6.70 -11.47 14.18
CA ALA A 525 6.30 -11.41 15.58
C ALA A 525 4.95 -12.08 15.84
N ALA A 526 3.96 -11.84 14.97
CA ALA A 526 2.66 -12.50 15.03
C ALA A 526 2.79 -14.01 14.76
N SER A 527 3.65 -14.43 13.83
CA SER A 527 3.89 -15.85 13.52
C SER A 527 4.51 -16.60 14.69
N ALA A 528 5.50 -15.99 15.37
CA ALA A 528 6.09 -16.55 16.57
C ALA A 528 5.05 -16.69 17.70
N TYR A 529 4.26 -15.64 17.94
CA TYR A 529 3.20 -15.65 18.96
C TYR A 529 2.13 -16.73 18.69
N VAL A 530 1.58 -16.77 17.48
CA VAL A 530 0.53 -17.73 17.13
C VAL A 530 1.06 -19.18 17.23
N SER A 531 2.28 -19.42 16.75
CA SER A 531 2.90 -20.76 16.82
C SER A 531 3.13 -21.20 18.27
N LEU A 532 3.56 -20.29 19.15
CA LEU A 532 3.67 -20.55 20.60
C LEU A 532 2.33 -20.95 21.21
N CYS A 533 1.27 -20.20 20.92
CA CYS A 533 -0.06 -20.46 21.46
C CYS A 533 -0.62 -21.82 20.98
N LEU A 534 -0.29 -22.22 19.75
CA LEU A 534 -0.66 -23.50 19.15
C LEU A 534 0.27 -24.66 19.55
N GLY A 535 1.30 -24.41 20.35
CA GLY A 535 2.23 -25.44 20.84
C GLY A 535 3.31 -25.90 19.84
N ASP A 536 3.47 -25.22 18.70
CA ASP A 536 4.57 -25.48 17.76
C ASP A 536 5.81 -24.65 18.15
N TYR A 537 6.51 -25.13 19.18
CA TYR A 537 7.64 -24.41 19.78
C TYR A 537 8.85 -24.30 18.85
N ILE A 538 9.01 -25.24 17.91
CA ILE A 538 10.13 -25.23 16.96
C ILE A 538 9.92 -24.10 15.96
N VAL A 539 8.74 -24.05 15.32
CA VAL A 539 8.40 -23.00 14.35
C VAL A 539 8.33 -21.63 15.02
N ALA A 540 7.82 -21.56 16.26
CA ALA A 540 7.85 -20.34 17.05
C ALA A 540 9.28 -19.80 17.25
N LEU A 541 10.22 -20.67 17.63
CA LEU A 541 11.62 -20.30 17.83
C LEU A 541 12.28 -19.84 16.52
N GLU A 542 11.99 -20.49 15.40
CA GLU A 542 12.47 -20.10 14.07
C GLU A 542 12.01 -18.69 13.70
N HIS A 543 10.71 -18.38 13.86
CA HIS A 543 10.18 -17.05 13.59
C HIS A 543 10.74 -15.98 14.54
N ALA A 544 10.91 -16.31 15.82
CA ALA A 544 11.50 -15.39 16.81
C ALA A 544 12.97 -15.07 16.49
N LYS A 545 13.76 -16.08 16.12
CA LYS A 545 15.15 -15.89 15.66
C LYS A 545 15.21 -15.10 14.36
N ALA A 546 14.34 -15.41 13.40
CA ALA A 546 14.25 -14.65 12.14
C ALA A 546 13.93 -13.17 12.39
N LEU A 547 13.03 -12.87 13.34
CA LEU A 547 12.73 -11.50 13.77
C LEU A 547 13.96 -10.81 14.36
N LEU A 548 14.64 -11.46 15.32
CA LEU A 548 15.81 -10.89 16.00
C LEU A 548 17.02 -10.69 15.07
N ASN A 549 17.12 -11.48 14.00
CA ASN A 549 18.16 -11.36 12.98
C ASN A 549 17.92 -10.21 11.98
N LEU A 550 16.76 -9.54 12.01
CA LEU A 550 16.51 -8.41 11.13
C LEU A 550 17.35 -7.18 11.52
N ASN A 551 17.79 -6.43 10.51
CA ASN A 551 18.44 -5.14 10.71
C ASN A 551 17.46 -4.14 11.34
N LYS A 552 17.86 -3.48 12.44
CA LYS A 552 17.08 -2.42 13.13
C LYS A 552 15.64 -2.84 13.51
N VAL A 553 15.51 -3.77 14.45
CA VAL A 553 14.22 -4.12 15.08
C VAL A 553 13.83 -3.09 16.16
N PRO A 554 12.60 -2.54 16.17
CA PRO A 554 12.10 -1.69 17.25
C PRO A 554 12.13 -2.40 18.60
N GLY A 555 12.37 -1.67 19.69
CA GLY A 555 12.63 -2.27 21.00
C GLY A 555 11.47 -3.11 21.56
N ALA A 556 10.21 -2.73 21.30
CA ALA A 556 9.05 -3.55 21.68
C ALA A 556 9.07 -4.93 21.01
N TYR A 557 9.39 -4.98 19.71
CA TYR A 557 9.49 -6.22 18.94
C TYR A 557 10.73 -7.03 19.31
N ARG A 558 11.84 -6.38 19.66
CA ARG A 558 13.01 -7.06 20.19
C ARG A 558 12.70 -7.74 21.52
N MET A 559 11.97 -7.06 22.41
CA MET A 559 11.51 -7.65 23.67
C MET A 559 10.61 -8.86 23.41
N LEU A 560 9.62 -8.73 22.52
CA LEU A 560 8.73 -9.84 22.15
C LEU A 560 9.49 -11.02 21.53
N GLY A 561 10.41 -10.77 20.59
CA GLY A 561 11.23 -11.82 19.98
C GLY A 561 12.07 -12.58 21.00
N ASN A 562 12.68 -11.89 21.97
CA ASN A 562 13.42 -12.52 23.06
C ASN A 562 12.50 -13.35 23.98
N LEU A 563 11.35 -12.80 24.38
CA LEU A 563 10.37 -13.52 25.20
C LEU A 563 9.87 -14.78 24.50
N TYR A 564 9.51 -14.68 23.22
CA TYR A 564 9.00 -15.81 22.45
C TYR A 564 10.07 -16.89 22.21
N ALA A 565 11.31 -16.49 21.94
CA ALA A 565 12.43 -17.42 21.83
C ALA A 565 12.71 -18.14 23.16
N ALA A 566 12.74 -17.40 24.27
CA ALA A 566 12.96 -17.96 25.59
C ALA A 566 11.85 -18.95 25.99
N GLU A 567 10.59 -18.57 25.80
CA GLU A 567 9.44 -19.44 26.10
C GLU A 567 9.46 -20.72 25.26
N SER A 568 9.74 -20.61 23.95
CA SER A 568 9.91 -21.76 23.07
C SER A 568 11.00 -22.72 23.57
N LEU A 569 12.17 -22.18 23.93
CA LEU A 569 13.29 -22.97 24.44
C LEU A 569 12.99 -23.63 25.78
N ILE A 570 12.25 -22.97 26.68
CA ILE A 570 11.81 -23.56 27.95
C ILE A 570 10.90 -24.77 27.69
N PHE A 571 9.92 -24.66 26.79
CA PHE A 571 9.04 -25.78 26.44
C PHE A 571 9.76 -26.91 25.68
N MET A 572 10.91 -26.62 25.08
CA MET A 572 11.82 -27.61 24.46
C MET A 572 12.87 -28.17 25.43
N ASP A 573 12.77 -27.87 26.74
CA ASP A 573 13.72 -28.29 27.79
C ASP A 573 15.17 -27.75 27.61
N LYS A 574 15.31 -26.63 26.89
CA LYS A 574 16.59 -25.95 26.62
C LYS A 574 16.75 -24.68 27.47
N ILE A 575 16.59 -24.83 28.78
CA ILE A 575 16.50 -23.71 29.73
C ILE A 575 17.77 -22.83 29.74
N ASN A 576 18.95 -23.43 29.57
CA ASN A 576 20.20 -22.67 29.57
C ASN A 576 20.31 -21.72 28.37
N GLU A 577 19.83 -22.14 27.20
CA GLU A 577 19.75 -21.26 26.03
C GLU A 577 18.69 -20.17 26.23
N ALA A 578 17.57 -20.49 26.89
CA ALA A 578 16.49 -19.53 27.15
C ALA A 578 16.94 -18.34 28.01
N ILE A 579 17.80 -18.58 29.01
CA ILE A 579 18.31 -17.54 29.92
C ILE A 579 19.07 -16.43 29.17
N GLU A 580 19.77 -16.76 28.08
CA GLU A 580 20.49 -15.79 27.27
C GLU A 580 19.56 -14.74 26.62
N TYR A 581 18.34 -15.14 26.28
CA TYR A 581 17.33 -14.24 25.71
C TYR A 581 16.64 -13.37 26.78
N LEU A 582 16.63 -13.79 28.05
CA LEU A 582 15.91 -13.12 29.16
C LEU A 582 16.74 -12.04 29.88
N LYS A 583 17.87 -11.66 29.30
CA LYS A 583 18.78 -10.65 29.83
C LYS A 583 18.19 -9.23 29.75
N PRO A 584 18.18 -8.44 30.83
CA PRO A 584 17.63 -7.08 30.83
C PRO A 584 18.28 -6.13 29.82
N GLU A 585 19.55 -6.36 29.45
CA GLU A 585 20.28 -5.54 28.47
C GLU A 585 19.64 -5.58 27.06
N ASN A 586 18.73 -6.54 26.81
CA ASN A 586 18.05 -6.69 25.54
C ASN A 586 16.96 -5.61 25.30
N ILE A 587 16.59 -4.80 26.32
CA ILE A 587 15.63 -3.69 26.19
C ILE A 587 16.36 -2.35 26.20
N GLN A 588 16.33 -1.64 25.07
CA GLN A 588 16.89 -0.27 24.93
C GLN A 588 15.79 0.78 24.82
N ASP A 589 14.70 0.43 24.12
CA ASP A 589 13.53 1.27 23.90
C ASP A 589 12.27 0.38 23.84
N LEU A 590 11.09 0.99 23.75
CA LEU A 590 9.81 0.29 23.54
C LEU A 590 9.07 0.84 22.32
N ASN A 591 9.80 1.28 21.30
CA ASN A 591 9.19 1.73 20.06
C ASN A 591 8.54 0.56 19.34
N THR A 592 7.41 0.83 18.69
CA THR A 592 6.57 -0.17 17.99
C THR A 592 6.68 -0.08 16.46
N PHE A 593 7.54 0.80 15.94
CA PHE A 593 7.80 0.92 14.51
C PHE A 593 9.16 1.57 14.26
N VAL A 594 9.71 1.33 13.08
CA VAL A 594 10.85 2.09 12.55
C VAL A 594 10.32 3.35 11.88
N SER A 595 10.78 4.53 12.33
CA SER A 595 10.38 5.82 11.78
C SER A 595 10.99 6.08 10.40
N ILE A 596 10.26 6.79 9.53
CA ILE A 596 10.75 7.28 8.24
C ILE A 596 11.58 8.56 8.49
N PRO A 597 12.88 8.60 8.13
CA PRO A 597 13.67 9.81 8.28
C PRO A 597 13.19 10.90 7.33
N GLU A 598 12.92 12.11 7.83
CA GLU A 598 12.75 13.27 6.96
C GLU A 598 14.11 13.81 6.50
N ILE A 599 14.20 14.26 5.24
CA ILE A 599 15.39 14.93 4.71
C ILE A 599 15.63 16.22 5.52
N GLN A 600 16.74 16.23 6.27
CA GLN A 600 17.19 17.35 7.08
C GLN A 600 17.50 18.57 6.22
N ASP A 601 16.98 19.74 6.62
CA ASP A 601 17.59 21.02 6.28
C ASP A 601 18.58 21.35 7.40
N LYS A 602 19.80 21.75 7.06
CA LYS A 602 20.85 22.11 8.03
C LYS A 602 20.49 23.29 8.95
N ASP A 603 19.37 23.98 8.71
CA ASP A 603 19.05 25.26 9.36
C ASP A 603 17.84 25.25 10.33
N LYS A 604 17.31 24.08 10.72
CA LYS A 604 16.29 24.03 11.79
C LYS A 604 16.48 22.84 12.73
N GLU A 605 16.99 23.12 13.93
CA GLU A 605 17.15 22.18 15.06
C GLU A 605 15.83 21.63 15.64
N LYS A 606 14.68 21.88 15.01
CA LYS A 606 13.41 21.28 15.44
C LYS A 606 13.00 20.20 14.44
N ILE A 607 13.22 18.96 14.86
CA ILE A 607 12.60 17.79 14.27
C ILE A 607 11.08 17.99 14.39
N GLU A 608 10.40 18.45 13.34
CA GLU A 608 8.95 18.29 13.23
C GLU A 608 8.70 16.83 12.91
N GLU A 609 8.95 15.96 13.88
CA GLU A 609 8.66 14.55 13.77
C GLU A 609 7.14 14.43 13.67
N VAL A 610 6.62 14.17 12.46
CA VAL A 610 5.21 13.84 12.26
C VAL A 610 4.99 12.45 12.84
N VAL A 611 5.00 12.35 14.16
CA VAL A 611 4.67 11.13 14.88
C VAL A 611 3.16 10.98 14.78
N LEU A 612 2.73 10.15 13.84
CA LEU A 612 1.39 9.56 13.87
C LEU A 612 1.33 8.72 15.14
N LYS A 613 0.85 9.31 16.23
CA LYS A 613 0.63 8.59 17.49
C LYS A 613 -0.29 7.41 17.20
N PRO A 614 0.07 6.18 17.60
CA PRO A 614 -0.78 5.02 17.36
C PRO A 614 -2.15 5.23 18.03
N VAL A 615 -3.23 4.86 17.32
CA VAL A 615 -4.62 5.04 17.80
C VAL A 615 -4.86 4.34 19.13
N LYS A 616 -4.17 3.21 19.36
CA LYS A 616 -4.14 2.47 20.63
C LYS A 616 -2.68 2.25 21.01
N ALA A 617 -2.31 2.59 22.24
CA ALA A 617 -0.98 2.33 22.75
C ALA A 617 -0.77 0.82 22.96
N TRP A 618 0.42 0.33 22.65
CA TRP A 618 0.87 -1.00 23.02
C TRP A 618 1.31 -0.99 24.50
N TYR A 619 1.18 -2.13 25.18
CA TYR A 619 1.58 -2.28 26.58
C TYR A 619 2.56 -3.46 26.71
N PRO A 620 3.65 -3.33 27.49
CA PRO A 620 4.00 -2.23 28.42
C PRO A 620 4.46 -0.93 27.75
N THR A 621 4.17 0.21 28.39
CA THR A 621 4.52 1.55 27.89
C THR A 621 5.81 2.13 28.47
N THR A 622 6.34 1.55 29.56
CA THR A 622 7.54 2.05 30.24
C THR A 622 8.65 1.00 30.25
N ILE A 623 9.90 1.46 30.06
CA ILE A 623 11.09 0.58 30.05
C ILE A 623 11.20 -0.21 31.37
N PRO A 624 11.01 0.39 32.57
CA PRO A 624 11.04 -0.37 33.83
C PRO A 624 10.06 -1.54 33.85
N THR A 625 8.83 -1.35 33.35
CA THR A 625 7.83 -2.42 33.25
C THR A 625 8.28 -3.52 32.29
N GLY A 626 8.83 -3.16 31.13
CA GLY A 626 9.41 -4.14 30.19
C GLY A 626 10.55 -4.97 30.81
N VAL A 627 11.45 -4.31 31.55
CA VAL A 627 12.54 -4.97 32.28
C VAL A 627 12.00 -5.88 33.38
N ALA A 628 10.95 -5.45 34.10
CA ALA A 628 10.29 -6.28 35.11
C ALA A 628 9.69 -7.55 34.50
N VAL A 629 9.12 -7.47 33.29
CA VAL A 629 8.61 -8.64 32.55
C VAL A 629 9.72 -9.61 32.19
N LEU A 630 10.86 -9.14 31.65
CA LEU A 630 11.99 -10.03 31.36
C LEU A 630 12.56 -10.68 32.62
N ARG A 631 12.77 -9.90 33.68
CA ARG A 631 13.29 -10.41 34.97
C ARG A 631 12.34 -11.41 35.62
N TYR A 632 11.02 -11.18 35.52
CA TYR A 632 10.03 -12.15 35.98
C TYR A 632 10.19 -13.48 35.24
N ASN A 633 10.26 -13.45 33.90
CA ASN A 633 10.45 -14.67 33.10
C ASN A 633 11.81 -15.33 33.38
N LEU A 634 12.86 -14.56 33.67
CA LEU A 634 14.14 -15.10 34.11
C LEU A 634 14.02 -15.84 35.46
N ALA A 635 13.27 -15.29 36.41
CA ALA A 635 12.99 -15.98 37.68
C ALA A 635 12.21 -17.28 37.43
N VAL A 636 11.25 -17.29 36.51
CA VAL A 636 10.54 -18.51 36.09
C VAL A 636 11.52 -19.55 35.54
N ALA A 637 12.44 -19.16 34.65
CA ALA A 637 13.45 -20.08 34.10
C ALA A 637 14.33 -20.69 35.20
N TYR A 638 14.77 -19.91 36.20
CA TYR A 638 15.51 -20.44 37.35
C TYR A 638 14.68 -21.41 38.20
N ALA A 639 13.40 -21.12 38.41
CA ALA A 639 12.50 -22.01 39.17
C ALA A 639 12.32 -23.35 38.46
N ILE A 640 12.13 -23.35 37.13
CA ILE A 640 11.99 -24.58 36.33
C ILE A 640 13.30 -25.38 36.33
N ARG A 641 14.45 -24.68 36.31
CA ARG A 641 15.78 -25.32 36.44
C ARG A 641 16.05 -25.91 37.84
N GLY A 642 15.21 -25.62 38.83
CA GLY A 642 15.38 -26.07 40.21
C GLY A 642 16.23 -25.15 41.09
N GLU A 643 16.69 -24.01 40.58
CA GLU A 643 17.45 -23.01 41.35
C GLU A 643 16.51 -22.05 42.09
N LEU A 644 15.77 -22.59 43.06
CA LEU A 644 14.72 -21.88 43.78
C LEU A 644 15.23 -20.63 44.53
N ASP A 645 16.42 -20.68 45.12
CA ASP A 645 17.00 -19.52 45.84
C ASP A 645 17.29 -18.34 44.90
N LYS A 646 17.91 -18.61 43.74
CA LYS A 646 18.19 -17.58 42.73
C LYS A 646 16.89 -17.05 42.11
N SER A 647 15.92 -17.93 41.91
CA SER A 647 14.58 -17.54 41.45
C SER A 647 13.92 -16.59 42.45
N GLY A 648 13.94 -16.93 43.75
CA GLY A 648 13.37 -16.12 44.82
C GLY A 648 14.03 -14.74 44.93
N GLU A 649 15.36 -14.67 44.89
CA GLU A 649 16.08 -13.39 44.93
C GLU A 649 15.77 -12.51 43.71
N THR A 650 15.76 -13.11 42.50
CA THR A 650 15.40 -12.40 41.27
C THR A 650 13.96 -11.88 41.34
N LEU A 651 13.03 -12.70 41.83
CA LEU A 651 11.62 -12.33 41.98
C LEU A 651 11.42 -11.21 43.00
N LYS A 652 12.18 -11.22 44.10
CA LYS A 652 12.17 -10.15 45.12
C LYS A 652 12.61 -8.83 44.51
N GLN A 653 13.64 -8.82 43.66
CA GLN A 653 14.06 -7.61 42.94
C GLN A 653 12.95 -7.07 42.03
N VAL A 654 12.22 -7.95 41.32
CA VAL A 654 11.07 -7.56 40.51
C VAL A 654 9.99 -6.92 41.38
N TRP A 655 9.65 -7.53 42.52
CA TRP A 655 8.65 -6.98 43.43
C TRP A 655 9.06 -5.62 44.02
N LEU A 656 10.32 -5.45 44.39
CA LEU A 656 10.86 -4.19 44.92
C LEU A 656 10.91 -3.08 43.87
N SER A 657 11.00 -3.42 42.58
CA SER A 657 10.97 -2.44 41.49
C SER A 657 9.59 -1.82 41.26
N LYS A 658 8.53 -2.40 41.84
CA LYS A 658 7.15 -1.93 41.68
C LYS A 658 7.00 -0.50 42.21
N GLY A 659 6.55 0.42 41.36
CA GLY A 659 6.43 1.83 41.68
C GLY A 659 5.42 2.55 40.78
N ALA A 660 5.47 3.88 40.76
CA ALA A 660 4.57 4.68 39.91
C ALA A 660 4.83 4.45 38.40
N ASP A 661 6.08 4.19 38.02
CA ASP A 661 6.52 4.04 36.62
C ASP A 661 6.85 2.58 36.22
N CYS A 662 6.63 1.63 37.13
CA CYS A 662 6.96 0.22 36.95
C CYS A 662 5.82 -0.66 37.46
N ASP A 663 5.08 -1.22 36.51
CA ASP A 663 4.05 -2.20 36.79
C ASP A 663 4.64 -3.61 36.86
N VAL A 664 4.01 -4.46 37.68
CA VAL A 664 4.43 -5.85 37.87
C VAL A 664 3.22 -6.77 37.67
N PRO A 665 3.34 -7.87 36.92
CA PRO A 665 2.22 -8.76 36.65
C PRO A 665 1.80 -9.53 37.91
N ILE A 666 0.52 -9.88 38.01
CA ILE A 666 -0.03 -10.70 39.11
C ILE A 666 0.70 -12.05 39.28
N HIS A 667 1.27 -12.57 38.19
CA HIS A 667 2.00 -13.82 38.14
C HIS A 667 3.21 -13.86 39.09
N VAL A 668 3.77 -12.71 39.48
CA VAL A 668 4.82 -12.63 40.50
C VAL A 668 4.38 -13.23 41.82
N ILE A 669 3.12 -13.02 42.22
CA ILE A 669 2.57 -13.58 43.46
C ILE A 669 2.43 -15.11 43.35
N MET A 670 2.01 -15.61 42.19
CA MET A 670 1.89 -17.05 41.95
C MET A 670 3.25 -17.74 41.98
N LEU A 671 4.28 -17.14 41.37
CA LEU A 671 5.62 -17.69 41.40
C LEU A 671 6.22 -17.67 42.82
N ALA A 672 5.96 -16.61 43.59
CA ALA A 672 6.38 -16.55 45.00
C ALA A 672 5.74 -17.68 45.82
N LEU A 673 4.43 -17.91 45.66
CA LEU A 673 3.74 -19.04 46.31
C LEU A 673 4.32 -20.39 45.88
N TYR A 674 4.61 -20.56 44.58
CA TYR A 674 5.22 -21.79 44.08
C TYR A 674 6.59 -22.05 44.72
N ILE A 675 7.48 -21.05 44.74
CA ILE A 675 8.83 -21.18 45.33
C ILE A 675 8.74 -21.53 46.81
N GLU A 676 7.96 -20.79 47.60
CA GLU A 676 7.83 -21.03 49.04
C GLU A 676 7.23 -22.41 49.36
N LEU A 677 6.27 -22.88 48.55
CA LEU A 677 5.70 -24.23 48.70
C LEU A 677 6.71 -25.32 48.35
N GLN A 678 7.51 -25.14 47.29
CA GLN A 678 8.57 -26.08 46.91
C GLN A 678 9.68 -26.16 47.96
N LEU A 679 9.97 -25.05 48.63
CA LEU A 679 10.92 -24.99 49.76
C LEU A 679 10.34 -25.55 51.08
N GLY A 680 9.04 -25.89 51.13
CA GLY A 680 8.38 -26.40 52.33
C GLY A 680 7.91 -25.32 53.31
N HIS A 681 8.00 -24.04 52.96
CA HIS A 681 7.58 -22.91 53.77
C HIS A 681 6.06 -22.63 53.66
N ALA A 682 5.26 -23.59 54.13
CA ALA A 682 3.80 -23.50 54.06
C ALA A 682 3.23 -22.30 54.83
N ASP A 683 3.86 -21.89 55.94
CA ASP A 683 3.36 -20.77 56.76
C ASP A 683 3.61 -19.41 56.12
N ILE A 684 4.74 -19.24 55.42
CA ILE A 684 5.02 -18.04 54.61
C ILE A 684 4.00 -17.96 53.48
N SER A 685 3.73 -19.07 52.79
CA SER A 685 2.72 -19.15 51.74
C SER A 685 1.32 -18.74 52.23
N LYS A 686 0.91 -19.20 53.43
CA LYS A 686 -0.34 -18.75 54.07
C LYS A 686 -0.34 -17.25 54.34
N SER A 687 0.77 -16.69 54.82
CA SER A 687 0.92 -15.25 55.08
C SER A 687 0.74 -14.42 53.81
N ILE A 688 1.38 -14.83 52.70
CA ILE A 688 1.25 -14.18 51.38
C ILE A 688 -0.22 -14.17 50.93
N ILE A 689 -0.92 -15.32 51.05
CA ILE A 689 -2.36 -15.39 50.71
C ILE A 689 -3.17 -14.44 51.60
N LYS A 690 -2.94 -14.43 52.92
CA LYS A 690 -3.66 -13.55 53.86
C LYS A 690 -3.38 -12.06 53.63
N GLN A 691 -2.22 -11.71 53.10
CA GLN A 691 -1.86 -10.34 52.75
C GLN A 691 -2.56 -9.89 51.46
N HIS A 692 -2.60 -10.74 50.44
CA HIS A 692 -3.15 -10.38 49.13
C HIS A 692 -4.66 -10.66 48.99
N CYS A 693 -5.19 -11.59 49.77
CA CYS A 693 -6.59 -11.99 49.80
C CYS A 693 -7.13 -11.88 51.23
N PRO A 694 -7.42 -10.66 51.72
CA PRO A 694 -7.82 -10.43 53.11
C PRO A 694 -9.10 -11.18 53.52
N GLN A 695 -9.95 -11.55 52.57
CA GLN A 695 -11.12 -12.40 52.80
C GLN A 695 -10.79 -13.81 53.34
N TYR A 696 -9.52 -14.23 53.25
CA TYR A 696 -9.04 -15.52 53.75
C TYR A 696 -8.20 -15.42 55.01
N ARG A 697 -8.16 -14.25 55.65
CA ARG A 697 -7.50 -14.09 56.96
C ARG A 697 -8.03 -15.06 58.01
#